data_AF-A0A2G1YXF8-F1
#
_entry.id   AF-A0A2G1YXF8-F1
#
_cell.length_a   1.000
_cell.length_b   1.000
_cell.length_c   1.000
_cell.angle_alpha   90.00
_cell.angle_beta   90.00
_cell.angle_gamma   90.00
#
_symmetry.space_group_name_H-M   'P 1'
#
loop_
_entity.id
_entity.type
_entity.pdbx_description
1 polymer ?
#
loop_
_entity_poly.entity_id
_entity_poly.type
_entity_poly.pdbx_seq_one_letter_code
_entity_poly.pdbx_strand_id
1 'polypeptide(L)'
;MSFNTPWRLGIDLGTNSLGWAALELNNDCTGVLTLIDSGVRIFSDGRNPKDKQSNAAKRREPRSARKNRDRSKRRSARLMRELTEFSLMPSDANERKKLEGGKGIPQQETDPWILRYRALNEEISPHQLGRAIFHLHQRRGFKSNRKTDRADNESGKVHDATKRTKDDLEKTEAKTLGALFGKPRYEVALHNMNAAKGERKPQPLARVRTSGTGAKQQYDYYPTRAMILNEFTEIWDAQKQYHPELLSDTAHKHLYDTIERQHPLKPPKVGKCTLVPEEPRAAKALPSSQRARIFQEVNALRLMQAGEAQRPLSKEQRDVIANRLLSPTSKTAKVTFKQLKKLLKLPDSDRFTLESEKRKDLQGEETTAKLMQENRWGPAWLELDLASRDEIVGKLVDEEDEEKLIGWLCETHKLDKDQAYRIADCPLPDGYGHLSQKALTRILPPLEADVTVYSDAVTQAGFDSHSHFGTGEVFDKALPYYGYILERSVAFGTGELHHSDEKRYGKVANPTVHVALNQIRSVINDLMARYGPPEQIVVELARDLPLSAKGKNDLEKQQKANQAANENRRKILEEMGVHNTYENRLRLRLFEDLEALGKRCPFSGEQINLTDLFSDKIEIEHILPFSLTLDDSYSNKTLATRKANRDKKNQTPFEAFSHSPDEYDWQEISNRAAELPRNKQWRFGPDAMDRFTEENGFLARQLTDTQYISRLAKTYLEAIYGGQGYKGAKNHVHVIPGRLTADLRHIWGLNSVLRGHNEPESEAQKKNREDHRHHALDAIVVACTDMSMLQMAARRAKENENIYSRKLMTGLEEPWPGFRNDVETSIRKIIVSHKPDHGFQGAMHNDTAFGIPKGDEGKPDKKGVRTVVTRKPLDSDSFKSPKDLTKIRDDIIRNHLEEETFGLSGADFKLALVQAGKAMTPPVYKVRIEDNLRVIPFKDKSGKEYKAYQGDSNYCYDIWRTDKGKWTGEVISTYQAYQLARKDKDWWQRLEGQDGQQLRMRLRKKDYLQIEHQGTAKIVQIYKFSEGKINMSEHHEANASARVKDKDLPAIQMAPSSLQNAKAKYVTVSPSGVPKVHQYMT
;
A
#
# COMPACT_ATOMS: atom_id res chain seq x y z
N MET A 1 -30.72 7.18 -32.06
CA MET A 1 -32.00 7.37 -31.36
C MET A 1 -31.66 7.78 -29.94
N SER A 2 -31.99 9.00 -29.52
CA SER A 2 -31.74 9.44 -28.14
C SER A 2 -32.75 8.77 -27.22
N PHE A 3 -32.26 7.95 -26.29
CA PHE A 3 -33.06 7.49 -25.16
C PHE A 3 -33.50 8.75 -24.39
N ASN A 4 -34.80 9.08 -24.39
CA ASN A 4 -35.31 10.35 -23.85
C ASN A 4 -36.00 10.19 -22.49
N THR A 5 -35.89 9.01 -21.89
CA THR A 5 -36.51 8.69 -20.60
C THR A 5 -35.51 8.91 -19.47
N PRO A 6 -35.91 9.56 -18.35
CA PRO A 6 -35.05 9.68 -17.18
C PRO A 6 -34.67 8.30 -16.64
N TRP A 7 -33.41 8.13 -16.27
CA TRP A 7 -32.90 6.86 -15.78
C TRP A 7 -31.92 7.04 -14.63
N ARG A 8 -31.83 6.01 -13.78
CA ARG A 8 -30.94 5.95 -12.61
C ARG A 8 -29.85 4.91 -12.84
N LEU A 9 -28.63 5.27 -12.47
CA LEU A 9 -27.47 4.37 -12.47
C LEU A 9 -27.16 3.87 -11.06
N GLY A 10 -27.25 2.56 -10.83
CA GLY A 10 -26.67 1.90 -9.65
C GLY A 10 -25.24 1.43 -9.94
N ILE A 11 -24.36 1.56 -8.95
CA ILE A 11 -22.96 1.10 -9.04
C ILE A 11 -22.59 0.35 -7.76
N ASP A 12 -22.16 -0.91 -7.89
CA ASP A 12 -21.43 -1.66 -6.85
C ASP A 12 -19.93 -1.61 -7.16
N LEU A 13 -19.17 -0.79 -6.43
CA LEU A 13 -17.74 -0.62 -6.69
C LEU A 13 -16.89 -1.43 -5.70
N GLY A 14 -16.25 -2.47 -6.22
CA GLY A 14 -15.20 -3.24 -5.56
C GLY A 14 -13.77 -2.74 -5.83
N THR A 15 -12.79 -3.40 -5.22
CA THR A 15 -11.35 -3.13 -5.48
C THR A 15 -10.85 -3.68 -6.81
N ASN A 16 -11.55 -4.68 -7.36
CA ASN A 16 -11.22 -5.41 -8.58
C ASN A 16 -12.47 -5.67 -9.47
N SER A 17 -13.61 -5.06 -9.14
CA SER A 17 -14.87 -5.23 -9.84
C SER A 17 -15.71 -3.96 -9.77
N LEU A 18 -16.60 -3.78 -10.74
CA LEU A 18 -17.62 -2.75 -10.80
C LEU A 18 -18.88 -3.39 -11.39
N GLY A 19 -19.90 -3.60 -10.57
CA GLY A 19 -21.25 -3.91 -11.01
C GLY A 19 -22.01 -2.63 -11.35
N TRP A 20 -22.83 -2.65 -12.38
CA TRP A 20 -23.67 -1.51 -12.74
C TRP A 20 -25.08 -1.96 -13.15
N ALA A 21 -26.07 -1.10 -12.93
CA ALA A 21 -27.46 -1.30 -13.37
C ALA A 21 -28.09 0.03 -13.81
N ALA A 22 -28.80 0.03 -14.92
CA ALA A 22 -29.57 1.16 -15.42
C ALA A 22 -31.06 0.87 -15.23
N LEU A 23 -31.76 1.73 -14.51
CA LEU A 23 -33.19 1.60 -14.24
C LEU A 23 -33.95 2.78 -14.83
N GLU A 24 -35.12 2.53 -15.40
CA GLU A 24 -36.03 3.56 -15.90
C GLU A 24 -36.75 4.22 -14.72
N LEU A 25 -36.81 5.55 -14.71
CA LEU A 25 -37.52 6.32 -13.70
C LEU A 25 -38.86 6.80 -14.24
N ASN A 26 -39.80 7.05 -13.33
CA ASN A 26 -40.98 7.86 -13.64
C ASN A 26 -40.60 9.33 -13.94
N ASN A 27 -41.52 10.09 -14.53
CA ASN A 27 -41.25 11.45 -15.01
C ASN A 27 -40.82 12.42 -13.88
N ASP A 28 -41.28 12.21 -12.65
CA ASP A 28 -40.92 12.98 -11.46
C ASP A 28 -39.66 12.45 -10.74
N CYS A 29 -39.05 11.38 -11.25
CA CYS A 29 -37.80 10.79 -10.77
C CYS A 29 -37.83 10.29 -9.32
N THR A 30 -39.02 9.96 -8.83
CA THR A 30 -39.28 9.49 -7.46
C THR A 30 -39.35 7.97 -7.35
N GLY A 31 -39.69 7.28 -8.44
CA GLY A 31 -39.92 5.84 -8.47
C GLY A 31 -39.24 5.15 -9.65
N VAL A 32 -39.01 3.86 -9.50
CA VAL A 32 -38.42 3.01 -10.54
C VAL A 32 -39.53 2.25 -11.28
N LEU A 33 -39.47 2.22 -12.61
CA LEU A 33 -40.46 1.53 -13.45
C LEU A 33 -39.99 0.14 -13.89
N THR A 34 -38.76 0.02 -14.39
CA THR A 34 -38.21 -1.26 -14.87
C THR A 34 -36.68 -1.24 -14.98
N LEU A 35 -36.08 -2.42 -15.23
CA LEU A 35 -34.66 -2.62 -15.47
C LEU A 35 -34.34 -2.47 -16.96
N ILE A 36 -33.55 -1.45 -17.32
CA ILE A 36 -33.11 -1.19 -18.70
C ILE A 36 -31.99 -2.15 -19.09
N ASP A 37 -30.91 -2.18 -18.32
CA ASP A 37 -29.73 -3.01 -18.58
C ASP A 37 -28.88 -3.18 -17.31
N SER A 38 -28.01 -4.20 -17.27
CA SER A 38 -27.07 -4.39 -16.18
C SER A 38 -25.79 -5.08 -16.65
N GLY A 39 -24.71 -4.94 -15.88
CA GLY A 39 -23.45 -5.56 -16.26
C GLY A 39 -22.37 -5.54 -15.19
N VAL A 40 -21.25 -6.15 -15.53
CA VAL A 40 -20.09 -6.29 -14.64
C VAL A 40 -18.81 -6.01 -15.38
N ARG A 41 -17.95 -5.19 -14.77
CA ARG A 41 -16.59 -4.91 -15.22
C ARG A 41 -15.57 -5.41 -14.18
N ILE A 42 -14.75 -6.37 -14.57
CA ILE A 42 -13.66 -6.94 -13.76
C ILE A 42 -12.32 -6.33 -14.17
N PHE A 43 -11.48 -5.98 -13.21
CA PHE A 43 -10.17 -5.36 -13.43
C PHE A 43 -9.15 -5.73 -12.35
N SER A 44 -7.87 -5.45 -12.58
CA SER A 44 -6.82 -5.69 -11.57
C SER A 44 -6.69 -4.52 -10.60
N ASP A 45 -6.38 -4.80 -9.33
CA ASP A 45 -6.24 -3.80 -8.26
C ASP A 45 -4.93 -2.97 -8.33
N GLY A 46 -4.12 -3.16 -9.38
CA GLY A 46 -2.83 -2.49 -9.58
C GLY A 46 -1.71 -2.98 -8.64
N ARG A 47 -1.93 -4.04 -7.86
CA ARG A 47 -0.99 -4.60 -6.90
C ARG A 47 -0.60 -6.02 -7.29
N ASN A 48 0.46 -6.52 -6.69
CA ASN A 48 0.85 -7.91 -6.87
C ASN A 48 -0.01 -8.82 -5.97
N PRO A 49 -0.64 -9.87 -6.51
CA PRO A 49 -1.52 -10.75 -5.71
C PRO A 49 -0.83 -11.43 -4.52
N LYS A 50 0.48 -11.70 -4.59
CA LYS A 50 1.25 -12.47 -3.59
C LYS A 50 1.62 -11.64 -2.36
N ASP A 51 2.27 -10.49 -2.56
CA ASP A 51 2.79 -9.66 -1.47
C ASP A 51 2.02 -8.34 -1.27
N LYS A 52 0.98 -8.11 -2.10
CA LYS A 52 0.11 -6.92 -2.06
C LYS A 52 0.83 -5.58 -2.25
N GLN A 53 2.10 -5.60 -2.63
CA GLN A 53 2.83 -4.38 -2.97
C GLN A 53 2.36 -3.82 -4.31
N SER A 54 2.46 -2.50 -4.48
CA SER A 54 2.15 -1.88 -5.78
C SER A 54 3.10 -2.36 -6.87
N ASN A 55 2.58 -2.58 -8.09
CA ASN A 55 3.42 -2.92 -9.25
C ASN A 55 4.45 -1.81 -9.55
N ALA A 56 4.13 -0.55 -9.20
CA ALA A 56 5.04 0.58 -9.31
C ALA A 56 6.25 0.51 -8.35
N ALA A 57 6.06 -0.02 -7.14
CA ALA A 57 7.16 -0.28 -6.19
C ALA A 57 8.11 -1.34 -6.74
N LYS A 58 7.57 -2.46 -7.25
CA LYS A 58 8.35 -3.53 -7.89
C LYS A 58 9.15 -3.07 -9.11
N ARG A 59 8.70 -2.03 -9.82
CA ARG A 59 9.48 -1.41 -10.91
C ARG A 59 10.58 -0.47 -10.41
N ARG A 60 10.43 0.10 -9.20
CA ARG A 60 11.33 1.12 -8.64
C ARG A 60 12.69 0.51 -8.28
N GLU A 61 12.72 -0.65 -7.65
CA GLU A 61 13.97 -1.29 -7.20
C GLU A 61 14.87 -1.71 -8.37
N PRO A 62 14.40 -2.45 -9.41
CA PRO A 62 15.25 -2.81 -10.55
C PRO A 62 15.73 -1.57 -11.32
N ARG A 63 14.91 -0.51 -11.39
CA ARG A 63 15.33 0.77 -11.98
C ARG A 63 16.45 1.42 -11.16
N SER A 64 16.37 1.39 -9.83
CA SER A 64 17.44 1.88 -8.95
C SER A 64 18.72 1.07 -9.16
N ALA A 65 18.63 -0.27 -9.15
CA ALA A 65 19.76 -1.17 -9.39
C ALA A 65 20.43 -0.94 -10.76
N ARG A 66 19.64 -0.75 -11.84
CA ARG A 66 20.16 -0.40 -13.17
C ARG A 66 20.91 0.93 -13.16
N LYS A 67 20.31 1.98 -12.58
CA LYS A 67 20.96 3.30 -12.47
C LYS A 67 22.27 3.22 -11.67
N ASN A 68 22.28 2.50 -10.56
CA ASN A 68 23.47 2.32 -9.73
C ASN A 68 24.58 1.58 -10.50
N ARG A 69 24.22 0.52 -11.23
CA ARG A 69 25.16 -0.20 -12.10
C ARG A 69 25.71 0.68 -13.21
N ASP A 70 24.86 1.41 -13.93
CA ASP A 70 25.29 2.26 -15.05
C ASP A 70 26.18 3.39 -14.57
N ARG A 71 25.84 4.03 -13.44
CA ARG A 71 26.68 5.05 -12.80
C ARG A 71 28.03 4.47 -12.34
N SER A 72 28.03 3.29 -11.73
CA SER A 72 29.26 2.60 -11.33
C SER A 72 30.16 2.31 -12.53
N LYS A 73 29.59 1.83 -13.64
CA LYS A 73 30.33 1.59 -14.88
C LYS A 73 30.90 2.86 -15.51
N ARG A 74 30.09 3.93 -15.60
CA ARG A 74 30.56 5.22 -16.14
C ARG A 74 31.69 5.81 -15.31
N ARG A 75 31.56 5.75 -13.98
CA ARG A 75 32.61 6.20 -13.05
C ARG A 75 33.87 5.36 -13.19
N SER A 76 33.73 4.04 -13.28
CA SER A 76 34.85 3.12 -13.52
C SER A 76 35.57 3.40 -14.84
N ALA A 77 34.83 3.69 -15.92
CA ALA A 77 35.39 4.01 -17.22
C ALA A 77 36.11 5.38 -17.20
N ARG A 78 35.51 6.37 -16.55
CA ARG A 78 36.13 7.69 -16.34
C ARG A 78 37.44 7.58 -15.57
N LEU A 79 37.43 6.88 -14.43
CA LEU A 79 38.62 6.70 -13.60
C LEU A 79 39.71 5.92 -14.32
N MET A 80 39.35 4.87 -15.06
CA MET A 80 40.32 4.10 -15.85
C MET A 80 41.00 4.98 -16.92
N ARG A 81 40.23 5.84 -17.60
CA ARG A 81 40.77 6.80 -18.56
C ARG A 81 41.72 7.79 -17.89
N GLU A 82 41.30 8.41 -16.79
CA GLU A 82 42.11 9.38 -16.03
C GLU A 82 43.41 8.72 -15.52
N LEU A 83 43.35 7.51 -14.96
CA LEU A 83 44.55 6.78 -14.53
C LEU A 83 45.50 6.45 -15.69
N THR A 84 44.97 6.18 -16.88
CA THR A 84 45.79 5.92 -18.08
C THR A 84 46.44 7.20 -18.60
N GLU A 85 45.70 8.31 -18.58
CA GLU A 85 46.16 9.64 -19.01
C GLU A 85 47.30 10.16 -18.12
N PHE A 86 47.25 9.88 -16.82
CA PHE A 86 48.33 10.21 -15.88
C PHE A 86 49.39 9.10 -15.72
N SER A 87 49.44 8.12 -16.63
CA SER A 87 50.42 7.02 -16.61
C SER A 87 50.45 6.17 -15.33
N LEU A 88 49.38 6.21 -14.53
CA LEU A 88 49.17 5.36 -13.35
C LEU A 88 48.54 4.01 -13.71
N MET A 89 48.21 3.78 -14.98
CA MET A 89 47.65 2.52 -15.46
C MET A 89 48.08 2.28 -16.91
N PRO A 90 48.38 1.03 -17.31
CA PRO A 90 48.71 0.73 -18.69
C PRO A 90 47.57 1.08 -19.64
N SER A 91 47.90 1.59 -20.83
CA SER A 91 46.95 1.84 -21.92
C SER A 91 46.48 0.52 -22.57
N ASP A 92 47.35 -0.50 -22.61
CA ASP A 92 47.04 -1.84 -23.09
C ASP A 92 46.13 -2.63 -22.12
N ALA A 93 45.15 -3.34 -22.68
CA ALA A 93 44.17 -4.08 -21.89
C ALA A 93 44.73 -5.38 -21.28
N ASN A 94 45.68 -6.04 -21.95
CA ASN A 94 46.29 -7.27 -21.46
C ASN A 94 47.27 -6.97 -20.31
N GLU A 95 48.02 -5.88 -20.41
CA GLU A 95 48.88 -5.40 -19.31
C GLU A 95 48.08 -5.05 -18.07
N ARG A 96 46.95 -4.32 -18.23
CA ARG A 96 46.02 -4.10 -17.12
C ARG A 96 45.50 -5.40 -16.51
N LYS A 97 45.26 -6.42 -17.34
CA LYS A 97 44.77 -7.71 -16.87
C LYS A 97 45.81 -8.43 -15.99
N LYS A 98 47.11 -8.28 -16.26
CA LYS A 98 48.19 -8.85 -15.43
C LYS A 98 48.18 -8.27 -14.01
N LEU A 99 47.76 -7.01 -13.83
CA LEU A 99 47.61 -6.36 -12.51
C LEU A 99 46.47 -6.95 -11.65
N GLU A 100 45.58 -7.76 -12.24
CA GLU A 100 44.55 -8.48 -11.49
C GLU A 100 45.04 -9.83 -10.91
N GLY A 101 46.29 -10.22 -11.20
CA GLY A 101 46.85 -11.52 -10.84
C GLY A 101 46.87 -12.51 -12.01
N GLY A 102 47.40 -13.70 -11.75
CA GLY A 102 47.55 -14.74 -12.76
C GLY A 102 48.32 -15.94 -12.22
N LYS A 103 48.37 -17.03 -13.00
CA LYS A 103 49.18 -18.19 -12.64
C LYS A 103 50.66 -17.77 -12.59
N GLY A 104 51.29 -17.93 -11.43
CA GLY A 104 52.69 -17.58 -11.22
C GLY A 104 52.96 -16.12 -10.80
N ILE A 105 51.93 -15.27 -10.67
CA ILE A 105 52.11 -13.89 -10.18
C ILE A 105 51.91 -13.88 -8.65
N PRO A 106 52.88 -13.37 -7.87
CA PRO A 106 52.74 -13.31 -6.42
C PRO A 106 51.57 -12.42 -5.98
N GLN A 107 50.84 -12.85 -4.96
CA GLN A 107 49.62 -12.18 -4.53
C GLN A 107 49.89 -10.78 -3.97
N GLN A 108 51.04 -10.57 -3.32
CA GLN A 108 51.44 -9.28 -2.78
C GLN A 108 51.67 -8.19 -3.85
N GLU A 109 51.83 -8.59 -5.12
CA GLU A 109 52.01 -7.68 -6.24
C GLU A 109 50.68 -7.27 -6.91
N THR A 110 49.57 -7.93 -6.57
CA THR A 110 48.30 -7.82 -7.32
C THR A 110 47.05 -7.68 -6.46
N ASP A 111 47.11 -8.07 -5.18
CA ASP A 111 46.00 -7.92 -4.25
C ASP A 111 45.81 -6.44 -3.88
N PRO A 112 44.66 -5.83 -4.20
CA PRO A 112 44.49 -4.41 -4.03
C PRO A 112 44.49 -3.95 -2.56
N TRP A 113 44.17 -4.83 -1.59
CA TRP A 113 44.30 -4.46 -0.18
C TRP A 113 45.75 -4.43 0.27
N ILE A 114 46.56 -5.39 -0.21
CA ILE A 114 48.00 -5.41 0.04
C ILE A 114 48.66 -4.20 -0.60
N LEU A 115 48.33 -3.89 -1.86
CA LEU A 115 48.89 -2.72 -2.55
C LEU A 115 48.54 -1.41 -1.85
N ARG A 116 47.32 -1.27 -1.32
CA ARG A 116 46.92 -0.09 -0.51
C ARG A 116 47.72 0.04 0.78
N TYR A 117 48.08 -1.08 1.43
CA TYR A 117 48.96 -1.07 2.59
C TYR A 117 50.41 -0.75 2.21
N ARG A 118 50.96 -1.41 1.19
CA ARG A 118 52.35 -1.19 0.72
C ARG A 118 52.57 0.26 0.29
N ALA A 119 51.61 0.86 -0.43
CA ALA A 119 51.68 2.26 -0.85
C ALA A 119 51.83 3.28 0.30
N LEU A 120 51.53 2.91 1.54
CA LEU A 120 51.71 3.78 2.71
C LEU A 120 53.11 3.65 3.35
N ASN A 121 53.83 2.57 3.04
CA ASN A 121 55.03 2.17 3.79
C ASN A 121 56.27 2.02 2.91
N GLU A 122 56.11 1.81 1.60
CA GLU A 122 57.21 1.60 0.67
C GLU A 122 56.88 2.14 -0.73
N GLU A 123 57.90 2.30 -1.57
CA GLU A 123 57.72 2.58 -2.99
C GLU A 123 57.00 1.41 -3.68
N ILE A 124 55.94 1.70 -4.42
CA ILE A 124 55.32 0.74 -5.34
C ILE A 124 55.32 1.31 -6.76
N SER A 125 55.22 0.44 -7.77
CA SER A 125 55.20 0.91 -9.16
C SER A 125 53.97 1.79 -9.46
N PRO A 126 54.05 2.74 -10.40
CA PRO A 126 52.92 3.59 -10.78
C PRO A 126 51.65 2.81 -11.14
N HIS A 127 51.80 1.68 -11.83
CA HIS A 127 50.69 0.81 -12.21
C HIS A 127 50.04 0.08 -11.02
N GLN A 128 50.84 -0.28 -10.00
CA GLN A 128 50.32 -0.82 -8.75
C GLN A 128 49.61 0.25 -7.92
N LEU A 129 50.14 1.48 -7.92
CA LEU A 129 49.47 2.63 -7.30
C LEU A 129 48.12 2.91 -7.96
N GLY A 130 48.05 2.94 -9.29
CA GLY A 130 46.77 3.08 -9.99
C GLY A 130 45.83 1.91 -9.73
N ARG A 131 46.33 0.68 -9.55
CA ARG A 131 45.52 -0.47 -9.14
C ARG A 131 44.92 -0.30 -7.74
N ALA A 132 45.69 0.24 -6.79
CA ALA A 132 45.24 0.58 -5.44
C ALA A 132 44.15 1.67 -5.47
N ILE A 133 44.38 2.78 -6.19
CA ILE A 133 43.42 3.88 -6.37
C ILE A 133 42.14 3.39 -7.06
N PHE A 134 42.26 2.57 -8.11
CA PHE A 134 41.10 2.02 -8.81
C PHE A 134 40.22 1.16 -7.90
N HIS A 135 40.82 0.47 -6.93
CA HIS A 135 40.07 -0.32 -5.95
C HIS A 135 39.29 0.55 -4.95
N LEU A 136 39.83 1.70 -4.51
CA LEU A 136 39.10 2.66 -3.66
C LEU A 136 37.77 3.06 -4.29
N HIS A 137 37.75 3.29 -5.60
CA HIS A 137 36.52 3.58 -6.35
C HIS A 137 35.49 2.43 -6.34
N GLN A 138 35.94 1.17 -6.43
CA GLN A 138 35.04 0.02 -6.50
C GLN A 138 34.22 -0.13 -5.21
N ARG A 139 34.81 0.27 -4.08
CA ARG A 139 34.20 0.24 -2.74
C ARG A 139 34.33 1.58 -2.06
N ARG A 140 33.85 2.64 -2.72
CA ARG A 140 34.05 4.02 -2.29
C ARG A 140 33.36 4.44 -0.97
N GLY A 141 32.80 3.52 -0.20
CA GLY A 141 32.13 3.84 1.06
C GLY A 141 30.82 4.62 0.90
N PHE A 142 30.06 4.65 1.99
CA PHE A 142 28.79 5.36 2.10
C PHE A 142 29.02 6.83 2.42
N LYS A 143 28.35 7.72 1.67
CA LYS A 143 28.35 9.16 1.94
C LYS A 143 27.03 9.46 2.63
N SER A 144 27.09 9.84 3.89
CA SER A 144 25.91 10.16 4.69
C SER A 144 25.14 11.32 4.06
N ASN A 145 23.82 11.29 4.20
CA ASN A 145 22.93 12.36 3.82
C ASN A 145 21.85 12.54 4.90
N ARG A 146 21.84 13.73 5.51
CA ARG A 146 20.97 14.09 6.63
C ARG A 146 19.49 13.88 6.36
N LYS A 147 19.03 13.96 5.10
CA LYS A 147 17.61 13.76 4.73
C LYS A 147 17.20 12.29 4.58
N THR A 148 18.13 11.37 4.36
CA THR A 148 17.82 9.94 4.18
C THR A 148 18.22 9.07 5.36
N ASP A 149 19.09 9.58 6.22
CA ASP A 149 19.74 8.79 7.28
C ASP A 149 19.02 8.91 8.63
N ARG A 150 17.89 9.64 8.69
CA ARG A 150 17.09 9.80 9.90
C ARG A 150 16.14 8.60 10.10
N ALA A 151 16.24 7.98 11.28
CA ALA A 151 15.24 7.09 11.88
C ALA A 151 14.88 5.78 11.14
N ASP A 152 15.82 5.15 10.41
CA ASP A 152 15.68 3.76 9.95
C ASP A 152 16.54 2.80 10.80
N ASN A 153 16.04 1.61 11.13
CA ASN A 153 16.81 0.58 11.83
C ASN A 153 18.08 0.20 11.05
N GLU A 154 18.07 0.26 9.72
CA GLU A 154 19.27 0.05 8.91
C GLU A 154 20.28 1.19 9.04
N SER A 155 19.84 2.44 9.16
CA SER A 155 20.72 3.59 9.37
C SER A 155 21.49 3.49 10.70
N GLY A 156 20.82 3.03 11.77
CA GLY A 156 21.46 2.75 13.06
C GLY A 156 22.55 1.69 12.96
N LYS A 157 22.29 0.57 12.25
CA LYS A 157 23.29 -0.50 12.06
C LYS A 157 24.51 -0.03 11.28
N VAL A 158 24.32 0.79 10.26
CA VAL A 158 25.41 1.38 9.47
C VAL A 158 26.23 2.35 10.32
N HIS A 159 25.57 3.19 11.12
CA HIS A 159 26.22 4.09 12.05
C HIS A 159 27.05 3.34 13.10
N ASP A 160 26.47 2.33 13.76
CA ASP A 160 27.15 1.53 14.77
C ASP A 160 28.36 0.76 14.20
N ALA A 161 28.22 0.22 12.99
CA ALA A 161 29.32 -0.43 12.29
C ALA A 161 30.40 0.56 11.83
N THR A 162 30.01 1.78 11.44
CA THR A 162 30.95 2.87 11.13
C THR A 162 31.76 3.26 12.36
N LYS A 163 31.10 3.41 13.51
CA LYS A 163 31.77 3.69 14.79
C LYS A 163 32.75 2.58 15.14
N ARG A 164 32.32 1.32 15.12
CA ARG A 164 33.21 0.16 15.33
C ARG A 164 34.40 0.15 14.37
N THR A 165 34.20 0.54 13.11
CA THR A 165 35.30 0.64 12.15
C THR A 165 36.33 1.69 12.56
N LYS A 166 35.89 2.84 13.10
CA LYS A 166 36.80 3.86 13.66
C LYS A 166 37.53 3.33 14.90
N ASP A 167 36.80 2.73 15.83
CA ASP A 167 37.37 2.14 17.04
C ASP A 167 38.41 1.05 16.69
N ASP A 168 38.17 0.24 15.65
CA ASP A 168 39.11 -0.79 15.19
C ASP A 168 40.36 -0.17 14.55
N LEU A 169 40.22 0.92 13.78
CA LEU A 169 41.36 1.67 13.24
C LEU A 169 42.24 2.22 14.38
N GLU A 170 41.62 2.80 15.41
CA GLU A 170 42.33 3.33 16.58
C GLU A 170 43.02 2.21 17.38
N LYS A 171 42.30 1.14 17.72
CA LYS A 171 42.84 0.01 18.50
C LYS A 171 43.98 -0.73 17.81
N THR A 172 43.97 -0.76 16.48
CA THR A 172 45.03 -1.41 15.68
C THR A 172 46.11 -0.44 15.22
N GLU A 173 46.02 0.84 15.64
CA GLU A 173 46.90 1.93 15.20
C GLU A 173 47.00 2.05 13.67
N ALA A 174 45.95 1.62 12.97
CA ALA A 174 45.87 1.64 11.52
C ALA A 174 45.33 2.99 11.03
N LYS A 175 46.16 3.75 10.30
CA LYS A 175 45.74 5.04 9.72
C LYS A 175 44.63 4.94 8.67
N THR A 176 44.50 3.79 8.01
CA THR A 176 43.58 3.61 6.88
C THR A 176 42.98 2.19 6.84
N LEU A 177 41.91 2.00 6.06
CA LEU A 177 41.33 0.66 5.85
C LEU A 177 42.30 -0.24 5.07
N GLY A 178 43.12 0.34 4.20
CA GLY A 178 44.23 -0.32 3.52
C GLY A 178 45.20 -0.94 4.53
N ALA A 179 45.58 -0.21 5.58
CA ALA A 179 46.42 -0.75 6.65
C ALA A 179 45.70 -1.84 7.46
N LEU A 180 44.47 -1.57 7.91
CA LEU A 180 43.67 -2.49 8.73
C LEU A 180 43.47 -3.86 8.08
N PHE A 181 43.15 -3.90 6.78
CA PHE A 181 42.85 -5.14 6.07
C PHE A 181 43.99 -5.65 5.18
N GLY A 182 44.88 -4.77 4.73
CA GLY A 182 45.99 -5.09 3.83
C GLY A 182 47.16 -5.73 4.56
N LYS A 183 47.53 -5.23 5.75
CA LYS A 183 48.66 -5.77 6.53
C LYS A 183 48.48 -7.26 6.87
N PRO A 184 47.35 -7.74 7.45
CA PRO A 184 47.18 -9.16 7.73
C PRO A 184 47.18 -10.03 6.47
N ARG A 185 46.68 -9.49 5.34
CA ARG A 185 46.70 -10.21 4.04
C ARG A 185 48.10 -10.30 3.47
N TYR A 186 48.92 -9.27 3.68
CA TYR A 186 50.32 -9.25 3.26
C TYR A 186 51.15 -10.27 4.02
N GLU A 187 51.01 -10.32 5.34
CA GLU A 187 51.67 -11.30 6.20
C GLU A 187 51.32 -12.75 5.81
N VAL A 188 50.04 -13.04 5.57
CA VAL A 188 49.59 -14.35 5.08
C VAL A 188 50.12 -14.65 3.68
N ALA A 189 50.19 -13.65 2.79
CA ALA A 189 50.76 -13.84 1.46
C ALA A 189 52.25 -14.23 1.54
N LEU A 190 53.04 -13.54 2.36
CA LEU A 190 54.46 -13.84 2.58
C LEU A 190 54.65 -15.23 3.19
N HIS A 191 53.86 -15.59 4.21
CA HIS A 191 53.90 -16.93 4.78
C HIS A 191 53.60 -18.01 3.73
N ASN A 192 52.55 -17.83 2.94
CA ASN A 192 52.12 -18.80 1.93
C ASN A 192 53.10 -18.96 0.75
N MET A 193 53.97 -17.97 0.50
CA MET A 193 55.03 -18.10 -0.50
C MET A 193 56.03 -19.19 -0.13
N ASN A 194 56.34 -19.31 1.16
CA ASN A 194 57.34 -20.23 1.69
C ASN A 194 56.72 -21.53 2.25
N ALA A 195 55.41 -21.57 2.45
CA ALA A 195 54.70 -22.74 3.00
C ALA A 195 54.34 -23.82 1.96
N ALA A 196 54.44 -25.09 2.37
CA ALA A 196 53.99 -26.23 1.58
C ALA A 196 52.46 -26.18 1.34
N LYS A 197 51.97 -26.84 0.28
CA LYS A 197 50.56 -26.72 -0.17
C LYS A 197 49.52 -27.03 0.92
N GLY A 198 49.82 -27.95 1.85
CA GLY A 198 48.95 -28.32 2.97
C GLY A 198 49.02 -27.40 4.19
N GLU A 199 50.05 -26.56 4.28
CA GLU A 199 50.32 -25.65 5.41
C GLU A 199 49.86 -24.21 5.12
N ARG A 200 49.50 -23.93 3.86
CA ARG A 200 49.05 -22.60 3.43
C ARG A 200 47.79 -22.18 4.15
N LYS A 201 47.81 -20.95 4.68
CA LYS A 201 46.68 -20.34 5.39
C LYS A 201 45.73 -19.64 4.41
N PRO A 202 44.41 -19.69 4.64
CA PRO A 202 43.46 -18.93 3.84
C PRO A 202 43.65 -17.43 4.07
N GLN A 203 43.43 -16.64 3.01
CA GLN A 203 43.56 -15.18 3.09
C GLN A 203 42.48 -14.54 4.00
N PRO A 204 42.85 -13.64 4.94
CA PRO A 204 41.91 -12.94 5.81
C PRO A 204 40.88 -12.16 5.02
N LEU A 205 39.62 -12.13 5.45
CA LEU A 205 38.53 -11.55 4.64
C LEU A 205 38.46 -10.03 4.80
N ALA A 206 38.47 -9.30 3.68
CA ALA A 206 38.30 -7.85 3.63
C ALA A 206 36.97 -7.46 2.97
N ARG A 207 35.86 -8.08 3.38
CA ARG A 207 34.51 -7.78 2.86
C ARG A 207 33.54 -7.59 4.01
N VAL A 208 32.67 -6.60 3.89
CA VAL A 208 31.57 -6.39 4.83
C VAL A 208 30.69 -7.64 4.86
N ARG A 209 30.41 -8.13 6.05
CA ARG A 209 29.50 -9.25 6.32
C ARG A 209 28.44 -8.81 7.30
N THR A 210 27.28 -9.44 7.18
CA THR A 210 26.24 -9.37 8.18
C THR A 210 26.30 -10.59 9.09
N SER A 211 26.19 -10.38 10.40
CA SER A 211 25.92 -11.43 11.38
C SER A 211 24.52 -11.23 11.98
N GLY A 212 23.89 -12.32 12.44
CA GLY A 212 22.52 -12.29 12.97
C GLY A 212 21.42 -12.26 11.88
N THR A 213 20.16 -12.37 12.31
CA THR A 213 18.98 -12.32 11.45
C THR A 213 17.95 -11.33 12.00
N GLY A 214 17.16 -10.73 11.10
CA GLY A 214 16.09 -9.80 11.47
C GLY A 214 16.60 -8.58 12.26
N ALA A 215 15.98 -8.31 13.42
CA ALA A 215 16.31 -7.17 14.27
C ALA A 215 17.72 -7.25 14.91
N LYS A 216 18.31 -8.46 15.01
CA LYS A 216 19.67 -8.69 15.54
C LYS A 216 20.75 -8.65 14.46
N GLN A 217 20.39 -8.34 13.22
CA GLN A 217 21.34 -8.26 12.12
C GLN A 217 22.26 -7.04 12.30
N GLN A 218 23.57 -7.25 12.18
CA GLN A 218 24.59 -6.19 12.28
C GLN A 218 25.68 -6.40 11.23
N TYR A 219 26.31 -5.31 10.79
CA TYR A 219 27.50 -5.37 9.94
C TYR A 219 28.76 -5.57 10.77
N ASP A 220 29.77 -6.28 10.27
CA ASP A 220 31.08 -6.40 10.93
C ASP A 220 31.83 -5.07 10.96
N TYR A 221 31.94 -4.42 9.81
CA TYR A 221 32.48 -3.06 9.64
C TYR A 221 31.72 -2.33 8.52
N TYR A 222 31.84 -1.00 8.43
CA TYR A 222 31.19 -0.23 7.39
C TYR A 222 31.99 1.03 6.98
N PRO A 223 32.61 1.04 5.78
CA PRO A 223 33.39 2.19 5.32
C PRO A 223 32.55 3.42 4.96
N THR A 224 32.95 4.58 5.45
CA THR A 224 32.43 5.88 4.99
C THR A 224 33.20 6.39 3.78
N ARG A 225 32.59 7.28 3.01
CA ARG A 225 33.26 8.00 1.91
C ARG A 225 34.45 8.79 2.44
N ALA A 226 34.32 9.43 3.61
CA ALA A 226 35.40 10.19 4.23
C ALA A 226 36.63 9.32 4.52
N MET A 227 36.45 8.12 5.09
CA MET A 227 37.56 7.17 5.32
C MET A 227 38.28 6.80 4.01
N ILE A 228 37.53 6.59 2.92
CA ILE A 228 38.11 6.24 1.62
C ILE A 228 38.90 7.42 1.02
N LEU A 229 38.40 8.65 1.16
CA LEU A 229 39.08 9.84 0.67
C LEU A 229 40.29 10.21 1.52
N ASN A 230 40.22 10.00 2.84
CA ASN A 230 41.37 10.10 3.71
C ASN A 230 42.46 9.13 3.28
N GLU A 231 42.11 7.86 3.06
CA GLU A 231 43.05 6.86 2.58
C GLU A 231 43.63 7.18 1.19
N PHE A 232 42.83 7.74 0.28
CA PHE A 232 43.35 8.24 -0.99
C PHE A 232 44.44 9.30 -0.76
N THR A 233 44.19 10.25 0.13
CA THR A 233 45.11 11.35 0.46
C THR A 233 46.38 10.82 1.09
N GLU A 234 46.28 9.96 2.10
CA GLU A 234 47.44 9.33 2.76
C GLU A 234 48.31 8.52 1.78
N ILE A 235 47.68 7.73 0.90
CA ILE A 235 48.40 6.99 -0.15
C ILE A 235 49.07 7.96 -1.14
N TRP A 236 48.38 9.03 -1.53
CA TRP A 236 48.89 10.03 -2.46
C TRP A 236 50.13 10.72 -1.89
N ASP A 237 50.03 11.21 -0.67
CA ASP A 237 51.11 11.93 0.01
C ASP A 237 52.32 11.03 0.25
N ALA A 238 52.10 9.79 0.70
CA ALA A 238 53.17 8.81 0.89
C ALA A 238 53.91 8.45 -0.40
N GLN A 239 53.21 8.42 -1.54
CA GLN A 239 53.81 8.06 -2.84
C GLN A 239 54.35 9.26 -3.62
N LYS A 240 53.92 10.49 -3.31
CA LYS A 240 54.36 11.73 -3.99
C LYS A 240 55.88 11.93 -3.93
N GLN A 241 56.52 11.48 -2.86
CA GLN A 241 57.98 11.52 -2.72
C GLN A 241 58.71 10.62 -3.74
N TYR A 242 58.09 9.51 -4.15
CA TYR A 242 58.68 8.55 -5.10
C TYR A 242 58.30 8.87 -6.56
N HIS A 243 57.11 9.42 -6.79
CA HIS A 243 56.56 9.68 -8.13
C HIS A 243 56.09 11.15 -8.34
N PRO A 244 56.92 12.18 -8.06
CA PRO A 244 56.48 13.58 -8.02
C PRO A 244 55.98 14.12 -9.36
N GLU A 245 56.56 13.67 -10.48
CA GLU A 245 56.16 14.10 -11.83
C GLU A 245 54.78 13.56 -12.24
N LEU A 246 54.42 12.35 -11.77
CA LEU A 246 53.14 11.72 -12.06
C LEU A 246 52.03 12.20 -11.11
N LEU A 247 52.37 12.43 -9.84
CA LEU A 247 51.44 12.78 -8.77
C LEU A 247 51.24 14.30 -8.64
N SER A 248 50.86 14.93 -9.75
CA SER A 248 50.55 16.36 -9.85
C SER A 248 49.21 16.74 -9.18
N ASP A 249 49.04 18.01 -8.81
CA ASP A 249 47.80 18.52 -8.22
C ASP A 249 46.59 18.38 -9.17
N THR A 250 46.84 18.47 -10.49
CA THR A 250 45.82 18.21 -11.51
C THR A 250 45.37 16.75 -11.48
N ALA A 251 46.31 15.80 -11.43
CA ALA A 251 46.00 14.38 -11.34
C ALA A 251 45.25 14.05 -10.04
N HIS A 252 45.71 14.62 -8.92
CA HIS A 252 45.04 14.49 -7.61
C HIS A 252 43.58 14.92 -7.72
N LYS A 253 43.32 16.15 -8.17
CA LYS A 253 41.96 16.73 -8.27
C LYS A 253 41.04 15.85 -9.13
N HIS A 254 41.50 15.45 -10.32
CA HIS A 254 40.68 14.64 -11.22
C HIS A 254 40.28 13.29 -10.62
N LEU A 255 41.26 12.57 -10.02
CA LEU A 255 41.04 11.25 -9.45
C LEU A 255 40.20 11.32 -8.18
N TYR A 256 40.47 12.29 -7.30
CA TYR A 256 39.72 12.55 -6.08
C TYR A 256 38.25 12.86 -6.40
N ASP A 257 37.98 13.82 -7.29
CA ASP A 257 36.63 14.23 -7.70
C ASP A 257 35.84 13.05 -8.29
N THR A 258 36.51 12.20 -9.08
CA THR A 258 35.87 11.02 -9.67
C THR A 258 35.43 10.01 -8.60
N ILE A 259 36.22 9.81 -7.55
CA ILE A 259 35.87 8.94 -6.41
C ILE A 259 34.75 9.58 -5.57
N GLU A 260 34.87 10.87 -5.25
CA GLU A 260 33.98 11.62 -4.38
C GLU A 260 32.57 11.80 -4.96
N ARG A 261 32.47 12.13 -6.25
CA ARG A 261 31.23 12.60 -6.87
C ARG A 261 30.03 11.65 -6.71
N GLN A 262 28.91 12.17 -6.25
CA GLN A 262 27.61 11.52 -6.34
C GLN A 262 26.56 12.46 -6.93
N HIS A 263 25.54 11.90 -7.59
CA HIS A 263 24.42 12.73 -8.03
C HIS A 263 23.63 13.20 -6.80
N PRO A 264 23.16 14.46 -6.78
CA PRO A 264 22.30 14.94 -5.72
C PRO A 264 21.01 14.11 -5.67
N LEU A 265 20.38 14.06 -4.50
CA LEU A 265 19.08 13.44 -4.36
C LEU A 265 18.06 14.23 -5.19
N LYS A 266 17.06 13.52 -5.71
CA LYS A 266 15.96 14.20 -6.40
C LYS A 266 14.98 14.67 -5.32
N PRO A 267 14.73 15.99 -5.18
CA PRO A 267 13.81 16.47 -4.16
C PRO A 267 12.41 15.88 -4.40
N PRO A 268 11.68 15.51 -3.34
CA PRO A 268 10.30 15.08 -3.47
C PRO A 268 9.46 16.25 -4.00
N LYS A 269 8.62 15.99 -5.01
CA LYS A 269 7.66 17.00 -5.47
C LYS A 269 6.57 17.16 -4.42
N VAL A 270 6.40 18.38 -3.92
CA VAL A 270 5.37 18.76 -2.94
C VAL A 270 4.02 18.93 -3.65
N GLY A 271 2.92 18.58 -2.96
CA GLY A 271 1.57 18.77 -3.49
C GLY A 271 1.12 20.24 -3.42
N LYS A 272 0.07 20.59 -4.15
CA LYS A 272 -0.53 21.94 -4.21
C LYS A 272 -1.43 22.24 -3.01
N CYS A 273 -1.46 23.51 -2.57
CA CYS A 273 -2.31 23.97 -1.48
C CYS A 273 -3.81 23.90 -1.82
N THR A 274 -4.64 23.58 -0.82
CA THR A 274 -6.10 23.49 -0.98
C THR A 274 -6.77 24.83 -1.33
N LEU A 275 -6.33 25.93 -0.73
CA LEU A 275 -6.95 27.25 -0.88
C LEU A 275 -6.22 28.16 -1.88
N VAL A 276 -4.94 27.87 -2.16
CA VAL A 276 -4.13 28.59 -3.15
C VAL A 276 -3.47 27.55 -4.06
N PRO A 277 -4.16 27.02 -5.08
CA PRO A 277 -3.68 25.87 -5.88
C PRO A 277 -2.34 26.09 -6.60
N GLU A 278 -1.92 27.33 -6.81
CA GLU A 278 -0.63 27.65 -7.43
C GLU A 278 0.57 27.49 -6.47
N GLU A 279 0.32 27.43 -5.17
CA GLU A 279 1.38 27.37 -4.14
C GLU A 279 1.63 25.93 -3.66
N PRO A 280 2.89 25.56 -3.36
CA PRO A 280 3.18 24.28 -2.71
C PRO A 280 2.69 24.26 -1.26
N ARG A 281 2.33 23.07 -0.77
CA ARG A 281 1.99 22.85 0.64
C ARG A 281 3.18 23.16 1.55
N ALA A 282 2.90 23.74 2.72
CA ALA A 282 3.87 24.01 3.77
C ALA A 282 4.30 22.72 4.47
N ALA A 283 5.57 22.64 4.90
CA ALA A 283 6.09 21.50 5.64
C ALA A 283 5.42 21.39 7.02
N LYS A 284 5.09 20.17 7.47
CA LYS A 284 4.46 19.93 8.78
C LYS A 284 5.34 20.36 9.95
N ALA A 285 6.66 20.39 9.75
CA ALA A 285 7.61 20.84 10.74
C ALA A 285 7.47 22.35 11.06
N LEU A 286 6.94 23.16 10.15
CA LEU A 286 6.89 24.61 10.34
C LEU A 286 6.03 24.98 11.57
N PRO A 287 6.54 25.83 12.48
CA PRO A 287 5.78 26.41 13.57
C PRO A 287 4.42 26.97 13.14
N SER A 288 4.34 27.73 12.05
CA SER A 288 3.06 28.27 11.55
C SER A 288 2.06 27.17 11.17
N SER A 289 2.53 26.07 10.58
CA SER A 289 1.70 24.92 10.20
C SER A 289 1.16 24.20 11.43
N GLN A 290 1.99 24.04 12.47
CA GLN A 290 1.58 23.39 13.72
C GLN A 290 0.65 24.28 14.54
N ARG A 291 0.91 25.60 14.57
CA ARG A 291 0.08 26.61 15.22
C ARG A 291 -1.32 26.66 14.60
N ALA A 292 -1.43 26.70 13.27
CA ALA A 292 -2.73 26.69 12.60
C ALA A 292 -3.51 25.40 12.91
N ARG A 293 -2.84 24.23 12.92
CA ARG A 293 -3.47 22.97 13.35
C ARG A 293 -3.95 23.04 14.80
N ILE A 294 -3.14 23.58 15.71
CA ILE A 294 -3.50 23.71 17.13
C ILE A 294 -4.77 24.55 17.27
N PHE A 295 -4.83 25.75 16.68
CA PHE A 295 -6.02 26.58 16.77
C PHE A 295 -7.24 25.96 16.09
N GLN A 296 -7.08 25.28 14.95
CA GLN A 296 -8.18 24.52 14.33
C GLN A 296 -8.73 23.44 15.27
N GLU A 297 -7.86 22.69 15.93
CA GLU A 297 -8.26 21.63 16.86
C GLU A 297 -8.91 22.21 18.13
N VAL A 298 -8.32 23.24 18.75
CA VAL A 298 -8.81 23.82 20.01
C VAL A 298 -10.11 24.58 19.80
N ASN A 299 -10.25 25.38 18.73
CA ASN A 299 -11.50 26.11 18.43
C ASN A 299 -12.66 25.14 18.08
N ALA A 300 -12.35 23.92 17.63
CA ALA A 300 -13.32 22.86 17.40
C ALA A 300 -13.70 22.05 18.66
N LEU A 301 -12.98 22.21 19.79
CA LEU A 301 -13.33 21.53 21.04
C LEU A 301 -14.67 22.04 21.57
N ARG A 302 -15.48 21.11 22.09
CA ARG A 302 -16.63 21.41 22.95
C ARG A 302 -16.46 20.69 24.28
N LEU A 303 -16.96 21.29 25.35
CA LEU A 303 -17.05 20.68 26.68
C LEU A 303 -18.35 19.88 26.77
N MET A 304 -18.25 18.67 27.28
CA MET A 304 -19.36 17.76 27.55
C MET A 304 -19.41 17.52 29.05
N GLN A 305 -20.55 17.85 29.65
CA GLN A 305 -20.85 17.64 31.07
C GLN A 305 -22.04 16.68 31.15
N ALA A 306 -22.02 15.79 32.15
CA ALA A 306 -23.04 14.73 32.24
C ALA A 306 -24.42 15.33 32.51
N GLY A 307 -25.37 15.12 31.59
CA GLY A 307 -26.73 15.65 31.71
C GLY A 307 -26.90 17.11 31.25
N GLU A 308 -25.88 17.72 30.64
CA GLU A 308 -25.93 19.07 30.06
C GLU A 308 -25.62 19.06 28.56
N ALA A 309 -26.06 20.10 27.84
CA ALA A 309 -25.76 20.26 26.41
C ALA A 309 -24.29 20.60 26.20
N GLN A 310 -23.69 20.10 25.11
CA GLN A 310 -22.31 20.47 24.79
C GLN A 310 -22.19 21.96 24.46
N ARG A 311 -21.09 22.58 24.89
CA ARG A 311 -20.83 24.01 24.62
C ARG A 311 -19.41 24.28 24.12
N PRO A 312 -19.19 25.34 23.31
CA PRO A 312 -17.85 25.77 22.96
C PRO A 312 -17.04 26.19 24.18
N LEU A 313 -15.72 26.19 24.02
CA LEU A 313 -14.82 26.84 24.96
C LEU A 313 -15.04 28.34 24.92
N SER A 314 -14.94 28.99 26.09
CA SER A 314 -14.78 30.45 26.09
C SER A 314 -13.42 30.82 25.49
N LYS A 315 -13.25 32.07 25.05
CA LYS A 315 -11.98 32.56 24.51
C LYS A 315 -10.84 32.39 25.51
N GLU A 316 -11.09 32.66 26.79
CA GLU A 316 -10.12 32.50 27.87
C GLU A 316 -9.72 31.02 28.04
N GLN A 317 -10.70 30.11 28.05
CA GLN A 317 -10.43 28.67 28.13
C GLN A 317 -9.61 28.18 26.93
N ARG A 318 -9.98 28.64 25.72
CA ARG A 318 -9.28 28.35 24.46
C ARG A 318 -7.83 28.86 24.52
N ASP A 319 -7.62 30.10 24.92
CA ASP A 319 -6.29 30.73 24.99
C ASP A 319 -5.36 30.01 25.98
N VAL A 320 -5.89 29.62 27.14
CA VAL A 320 -5.13 28.83 28.13
C VAL A 320 -4.67 27.50 27.55
N ILE A 321 -5.55 26.76 26.84
CA ILE A 321 -5.18 25.51 26.18
C ILE A 321 -4.18 25.75 25.04
N ALA A 322 -4.44 26.73 24.17
CA ALA A 322 -3.59 27.03 23.02
C ALA A 322 -2.18 27.41 23.47
N ASN A 323 -2.04 28.32 24.44
CA ASN A 323 -0.75 28.71 25.01
C ASN A 323 -0.01 27.51 25.61
N ARG A 324 -0.72 26.61 26.29
CA ARG A 324 -0.12 25.38 26.83
C ARG A 324 0.44 24.45 25.74
N LEU A 325 -0.23 24.37 24.60
CA LEU A 325 0.17 23.54 23.45
C LEU A 325 1.29 24.17 22.63
N LEU A 326 1.35 25.51 22.57
CA LEU A 326 2.40 26.30 21.91
C LEU A 326 3.68 26.41 22.74
N SER A 327 3.58 26.25 24.07
CA SER A 327 4.71 26.16 25.01
C SER A 327 4.80 24.76 25.64
N PRO A 328 5.23 23.75 24.86
CA PRO A 328 5.30 22.37 25.31
C PRO A 328 6.35 22.19 26.42
N THR A 329 6.05 21.35 27.41
CA THR A 329 7.01 21.00 28.49
C THR A 329 7.51 19.55 28.38
N SER A 330 7.17 18.86 27.30
CA SER A 330 7.58 17.47 27.06
C SER A 330 8.16 17.36 25.65
N LYS A 331 9.13 16.45 25.46
CA LYS A 331 9.79 16.23 24.16
C LYS A 331 8.82 15.73 23.07
N THR A 332 7.69 15.17 23.46
CA THR A 332 6.64 14.70 22.54
C THR A 332 5.62 15.79 22.21
N ALA A 333 5.65 16.93 22.91
CA ALA A 333 4.64 17.99 22.86
C ALA A 333 3.20 17.54 23.15
N LYS A 334 3.00 16.32 23.65
CA LYS A 334 1.65 15.79 23.93
C LYS A 334 1.14 16.34 25.25
N VAL A 335 -0.10 16.82 25.24
CA VAL A 335 -0.83 17.22 26.45
C VAL A 335 -2.10 16.40 26.54
N THR A 336 -2.21 15.60 27.59
CA THR A 336 -3.36 14.71 27.81
C THR A 336 -4.61 15.52 28.14
N PHE A 337 -5.79 15.01 27.78
CA PHE A 337 -7.04 15.66 28.17
C PHE A 337 -7.18 15.79 29.69
N LYS A 338 -6.66 14.82 30.46
CA LYS A 338 -6.57 14.92 31.92
C LYS A 338 -5.78 16.15 32.38
N GLN A 339 -4.64 16.46 31.73
CA GLN A 339 -3.86 17.66 32.03
C GLN A 339 -4.61 18.94 31.62
N LEU A 340 -5.32 18.93 30.49
CA LEU A 340 -6.11 20.08 30.04
C LEU A 340 -7.29 20.38 30.98
N LYS A 341 -7.98 19.35 31.47
CA LYS A 341 -9.03 19.52 32.50
C LYS A 341 -8.47 20.12 33.78
N LYS A 342 -7.34 19.59 34.27
CA LYS A 342 -6.65 20.16 35.44
C LYS A 342 -6.25 21.62 35.22
N LEU A 343 -5.77 21.96 34.01
CA LEU A 343 -5.38 23.31 33.65
C LEU A 343 -6.57 24.28 33.66
N LEU A 344 -7.73 23.83 33.17
CA LEU A 344 -8.98 24.61 33.18
C LEU A 344 -9.77 24.50 34.49
N LYS A 345 -9.25 23.77 35.49
CA LYS A 345 -9.93 23.47 36.77
C LYS A 345 -11.31 22.81 36.57
N LEU A 346 -11.43 21.94 35.57
CA LEU A 346 -12.65 21.19 35.28
C LEU A 346 -12.71 19.90 36.13
N PRO A 347 -13.91 19.48 36.57
CA PRO A 347 -14.14 18.19 37.21
C PRO A 347 -13.61 16.99 36.39
N ASP A 348 -13.30 15.89 37.08
CA ASP A 348 -12.86 14.67 36.40
C ASP A 348 -13.98 14.00 35.60
N SER A 349 -15.25 14.32 35.86
CA SER A 349 -16.43 13.92 35.09
C SER A 349 -16.50 14.58 33.70
N ASP A 350 -16.01 15.81 33.57
CA ASP A 350 -16.08 16.59 32.32
C ASP A 350 -15.22 15.96 31.22
N ARG A 351 -15.62 16.17 29.98
CA ARG A 351 -14.96 15.61 28.78
C ARG A 351 -14.88 16.63 27.66
N PHE A 352 -13.92 16.46 26.77
CA PHE A 352 -13.86 17.18 25.51
C PHE A 352 -14.39 16.32 24.35
N THR A 353 -14.99 16.91 23.32
CA THR A 353 -15.52 16.17 22.15
C THR A 353 -14.49 15.32 21.40
N LEU A 354 -13.22 15.71 21.44
CA LEU A 354 -12.13 14.94 20.81
C LEU A 354 -11.53 13.87 21.74
N GLU A 355 -11.94 13.79 23.00
CA GLU A 355 -11.46 12.81 23.97
C GLU A 355 -12.09 11.43 23.76
N SER A 356 -11.27 10.41 23.48
CA SER A 356 -11.72 9.03 23.30
C SER A 356 -10.70 8.02 23.80
N GLU A 357 -11.03 6.74 23.83
CA GLU A 357 -10.05 5.69 24.17
C GLU A 357 -8.86 5.69 23.20
N LYS A 358 -9.12 6.03 21.94
CA LYS A 358 -8.11 6.10 20.87
C LYS A 358 -7.33 7.42 20.87
N ARG A 359 -7.93 8.50 21.37
CA ARG A 359 -7.33 9.84 21.42
C ARG A 359 -7.35 10.37 22.85
N LYS A 360 -6.23 10.23 23.54
CA LYS A 360 -6.06 10.60 24.96
C LYS A 360 -5.35 11.94 25.15
N ASP A 361 -4.85 12.52 24.07
CA ASP A 361 -4.02 13.72 24.06
C ASP A 361 -4.30 14.59 22.84
N LEU A 362 -3.96 15.88 23.00
CA LEU A 362 -3.75 16.82 21.91
C LEU A 362 -2.25 16.96 21.65
N GLN A 363 -1.90 17.06 20.38
CA GLN A 363 -0.53 17.24 19.94
C GLN A 363 -0.23 18.75 19.92
N GLY A 364 0.71 19.19 20.77
CA GLY A 364 1.24 20.54 20.76
C GLY A 364 2.29 20.76 19.66
N GLU A 365 3.06 21.83 19.80
CA GLU A 365 4.08 22.23 18.82
C GLU A 365 5.35 21.35 18.97
N GLU A 366 5.39 20.24 18.24
CA GLU A 366 6.46 19.24 18.29
C GLU A 366 7.82 19.81 17.91
N THR A 367 7.86 20.72 16.94
CA THR A 367 9.12 21.34 16.50
C THR A 367 9.73 22.19 17.62
N THR A 368 8.91 23.03 18.24
CA THR A 368 9.33 23.83 19.40
C THR A 368 9.78 22.95 20.57
N ALA A 369 9.02 21.91 20.92
CA ALA A 369 9.41 20.97 21.99
C ALA A 369 10.80 20.38 21.79
N LYS A 370 11.19 20.13 20.53
CA LYS A 370 12.49 19.54 20.20
C LYS A 370 13.60 20.59 20.13
N LEU A 371 13.34 21.78 19.58
CA LEU A 371 14.35 22.82 19.42
C LEU A 371 14.64 23.57 20.72
N MET A 372 13.65 23.73 21.60
CA MET A 372 13.81 24.43 22.88
C MET A 372 14.58 23.65 23.96
N GLN A 373 15.09 22.46 23.65
CA GLN A 373 15.90 21.68 24.59
C GLN A 373 17.21 22.41 24.88
N GLU A 374 17.70 22.36 26.14
CA GLU A 374 18.91 23.08 26.59
C GLU A 374 20.15 22.76 25.76
N ASN A 375 20.29 21.51 25.31
CA ASN A 375 21.42 21.08 24.48
C ASN A 375 21.27 21.46 22.99
N ARG A 376 20.18 22.13 22.62
CA ARG A 376 19.88 22.67 21.28
C ARG A 376 19.67 24.18 21.44
N TRP A 377 18.54 24.76 21.01
CA TRP A 377 18.34 26.20 21.06
C TRP A 377 18.04 26.74 22.47
N GLY A 378 17.51 25.89 23.37
CA GLY A 378 17.09 26.30 24.69
C GLY A 378 15.82 27.19 24.72
N PRO A 379 15.45 27.73 25.89
CA PRO A 379 14.23 28.51 26.09
C PRO A 379 14.12 29.75 25.19
N ALA A 380 15.24 30.35 24.81
CA ALA A 380 15.30 31.51 23.91
C ALA A 380 14.65 31.26 22.53
N TRP A 381 14.44 29.99 22.15
CA TRP A 381 13.66 29.65 20.95
C TRP A 381 12.26 30.29 20.94
N LEU A 382 11.62 30.42 22.11
CA LEU A 382 10.28 31.00 22.23
C LEU A 382 10.27 32.52 22.12
N GLU A 383 11.43 33.17 22.25
CA GLU A 383 11.59 34.63 22.11
C GLU A 383 11.60 35.06 20.63
N LEU A 384 11.90 34.13 19.72
CA LEU A 384 11.85 34.36 18.29
C LEU A 384 10.41 34.53 17.80
N ASP A 385 10.21 35.49 16.89
CA ASP A 385 8.92 35.64 16.22
C ASP A 385 8.61 34.41 15.34
N LEU A 386 7.35 34.31 14.91
CA LEU A 386 6.89 33.14 14.16
C LEU A 386 7.58 33.02 12.79
N ALA A 387 7.87 34.14 12.14
CA ALA A 387 8.49 34.17 10.81
C ALA A 387 9.94 33.67 10.86
N SER A 388 10.72 34.12 11.85
CA SER A 388 12.10 33.69 12.09
C SER A 388 12.17 32.19 12.40
N ARG A 389 11.25 31.69 13.24
CA ARG A 389 11.19 30.25 13.54
C ARG A 389 10.84 29.43 12.30
N ASP A 390 9.91 29.91 11.47
CA ASP A 390 9.57 29.27 10.20
C ASP A 390 10.75 29.26 9.21
N GLU A 391 11.52 30.35 9.12
CA GLU A 391 12.72 30.43 8.28
C GLU A 391 13.77 29.39 8.71
N ILE A 392 14.11 29.36 9.99
CA ILE A 392 15.08 28.41 10.56
C ILE A 392 14.63 26.98 10.30
N VAL A 393 13.36 26.67 10.58
CA VAL A 393 12.81 25.33 10.37
C VAL A 393 12.74 24.97 8.89
N GLY A 394 12.41 25.93 8.01
CA GLY A 394 12.47 25.75 6.57
C GLY A 394 13.88 25.37 6.11
N LYS A 395 14.90 26.09 6.58
CA LYS A 395 16.31 25.78 6.29
C LYS A 395 16.72 24.40 6.83
N LEU A 396 16.27 24.04 8.04
CA LEU A 396 16.48 22.71 8.63
C LEU A 396 15.81 21.59 7.81
N VAL A 397 14.72 21.84 7.12
CA VAL A 397 14.03 20.87 6.25
C VAL A 397 14.67 20.79 4.86
N ASP A 398 15.12 21.93 4.32
CA ASP A 398 15.52 22.06 2.91
C ASP A 398 17.01 21.89 2.65
N GLU A 399 17.90 22.16 3.60
CA GLU A 399 19.34 22.03 3.38
C GLU A 399 19.79 20.56 3.45
N GLU A 400 20.44 20.05 2.40
CA GLU A 400 20.93 18.66 2.34
C GLU A 400 22.34 18.50 2.92
N ASP A 401 23.11 19.59 2.87
CA ASP A 401 24.49 19.65 3.29
C ASP A 401 24.58 20.08 4.77
N GLU A 402 24.96 19.14 5.62
CA GLU A 402 25.05 19.37 7.07
C GLU A 402 26.10 20.42 7.44
N GLU A 403 27.24 20.45 6.75
CA GLU A 403 28.29 21.43 7.04
C GLU A 403 27.84 22.85 6.69
N LYS A 404 27.18 23.03 5.53
CA LYS A 404 26.62 24.32 5.15
C LYS A 404 25.55 24.81 6.11
N LEU A 405 24.69 23.90 6.59
CA LEU A 405 23.67 24.25 7.55
C LEU A 405 24.27 24.68 8.90
N ILE A 406 25.26 23.92 9.39
CA ILE A 406 25.97 24.26 10.64
C ILE A 406 26.67 25.60 10.49
N GLY A 407 27.36 25.85 9.37
CA GLY A 407 27.98 27.14 9.08
C GLY A 407 26.99 28.30 9.14
N TRP A 408 25.85 28.15 8.47
CA TRP A 408 24.78 29.16 8.48
C TRP A 408 24.21 29.41 9.89
N LEU A 409 24.00 28.36 10.69
CA LEU A 409 23.54 28.47 12.09
C LEU A 409 24.54 29.24 12.96
N CYS A 410 25.84 28.93 12.83
CA CYS A 410 26.90 29.63 13.58
C CYS A 410 27.03 31.09 13.13
N GLU A 411 27.05 31.36 11.83
CA GLU A 411 27.28 32.71 11.29
C GLU A 411 26.10 33.66 11.53
N THR A 412 24.88 33.18 11.29
CA THR A 412 23.65 33.98 11.32
C THR A 412 23.09 34.11 12.73
N HIS A 413 23.07 33.02 13.49
CA HIS A 413 22.42 32.96 14.80
C HIS A 413 23.40 32.94 15.99
N LYS A 414 24.71 33.02 15.72
CA LYS A 414 25.78 33.08 16.73
C LYS A 414 25.76 31.89 17.71
N LEU A 415 25.33 30.72 17.22
CA LEU A 415 25.32 29.48 17.98
C LEU A 415 26.72 28.84 17.98
N ASP A 416 27.07 28.14 19.06
CA ASP A 416 28.30 27.35 19.07
C ASP A 416 28.19 26.13 18.13
N LYS A 417 29.34 25.60 17.69
CA LYS A 417 29.38 24.53 16.68
C LYS A 417 28.70 23.24 17.14
N ASP A 418 28.83 22.88 18.41
CA ASP A 418 28.25 21.65 18.95
C ASP A 418 26.72 21.78 19.09
N GLN A 419 26.25 22.95 19.51
CA GLN A 419 24.83 23.29 19.56
C GLN A 419 24.22 23.34 18.16
N ALA A 420 24.88 23.98 17.20
CA ALA A 420 24.48 24.02 15.79
C ALA A 420 24.40 22.61 15.18
N TYR A 421 25.36 21.73 15.48
CA TYR A 421 25.31 20.32 15.09
C TYR A 421 24.08 19.60 15.66
N ARG A 422 23.80 19.74 16.96
CA ARG A 422 22.63 19.10 17.61
C ARG A 422 21.30 19.65 17.10
N ILE A 423 21.25 20.90 16.65
CA ILE A 423 20.09 21.50 15.98
C ILE A 423 19.95 20.93 14.57
N ALA A 424 21.05 20.86 13.81
CA ALA A 424 21.06 20.28 12.48
C ALA A 424 20.62 18.80 12.47
N ASP A 425 21.01 18.01 13.47
CA ASP A 425 20.62 16.61 13.64
C ASP A 425 19.21 16.42 14.25
N CYS A 426 18.53 17.52 14.63
CA CYS A 426 17.23 17.43 15.30
C CYS A 426 16.18 16.71 14.42
N PRO A 427 15.53 15.63 14.92
CA PRO A 427 14.53 14.90 14.15
C PRO A 427 13.23 15.69 14.10
N LEU A 428 12.92 16.32 12.96
CA LEU A 428 11.70 17.11 12.78
C LEU A 428 10.55 16.29 12.17
N PRO A 429 9.28 16.73 12.33
CA PRO A 429 8.14 16.05 11.73
C PRO A 429 8.22 16.04 10.20
N ASP A 430 8.15 14.86 9.60
CA ASP A 430 8.18 14.70 8.14
C ASP A 430 6.84 15.00 7.46
N GLY A 431 6.92 15.43 6.20
CA GLY A 431 5.79 15.61 5.30
C GLY A 431 5.22 17.03 5.29
N TYR A 432 4.07 17.19 4.64
CA TYR A 432 3.47 18.49 4.33
C TYR A 432 2.00 18.54 4.79
N GLY A 433 1.55 19.73 5.18
CA GLY A 433 0.15 20.01 5.51
C GLY A 433 -0.73 20.12 4.27
N HIS A 434 -1.96 20.63 4.43
CA HIS A 434 -2.88 20.87 3.30
C HIS A 434 -2.82 22.31 2.77
N LEU A 435 -2.24 23.23 3.55
CA LEU A 435 -2.14 24.65 3.26
C LEU A 435 -0.71 25.03 2.89
N SER A 436 -0.53 26.05 2.04
CA SER A 436 0.75 26.71 1.80
C SER A 436 1.03 27.71 2.91
N GLN A 437 2.29 28.18 3.01
CA GLN A 437 2.63 29.27 3.94
C GLN A 437 1.77 30.52 3.66
N LYS A 438 1.57 30.87 2.39
CA LYS A 438 0.70 31.98 1.97
C LYS A 438 -0.75 31.85 2.46
N ALA A 439 -1.31 30.64 2.44
CA ALA A 439 -2.64 30.40 2.98
C ALA A 439 -2.65 30.47 4.52
N LEU A 440 -1.61 29.94 5.18
CA LEU A 440 -1.46 29.99 6.64
C LEU A 440 -1.39 31.43 7.16
N THR A 441 -0.64 32.31 6.49
CA THR A 441 -0.55 33.74 6.85
C THR A 441 -1.92 34.43 6.85
N ARG A 442 -2.84 34.04 5.95
CA ARG A 442 -4.19 34.62 5.88
C ARG A 442 -5.17 34.01 6.88
N ILE A 443 -5.02 32.72 7.21
CA ILE A 443 -5.97 31.99 8.08
C ILE A 443 -5.62 32.07 9.56
N LEU A 444 -4.35 32.22 9.92
CA LEU A 444 -3.94 32.32 11.32
C LEU A 444 -4.60 33.50 12.06
N PRO A 445 -4.63 34.74 11.51
CA PRO A 445 -5.26 35.86 12.20
C PRO A 445 -6.73 35.62 12.59
N PRO A 446 -7.64 35.16 11.71
CA PRO A 446 -9.02 34.90 12.11
C PRO A 446 -9.16 33.70 13.07
N LEU A 447 -8.30 32.68 12.97
CA LEU A 447 -8.29 31.57 13.95
C LEU A 447 -7.86 32.01 15.36
N GLU A 448 -6.96 33.00 15.45
CA GLU A 448 -6.42 33.48 16.72
C GLU A 448 -7.29 34.54 17.37
N ALA A 449 -7.98 35.37 16.58
CA ALA A 449 -8.78 36.50 17.07
C ALA A 449 -9.90 36.09 18.05
N ASP A 450 -10.58 34.97 17.77
CA ASP A 450 -11.69 34.45 18.59
C ASP A 450 -11.81 32.91 18.47
N VAL A 451 -12.80 32.31 19.14
CA VAL A 451 -13.14 30.88 19.05
C VAL A 451 -13.87 30.59 17.73
N THR A 452 -13.18 30.83 16.62
CA THR A 452 -13.72 30.69 15.26
C THR A 452 -13.37 29.32 14.67
N VAL A 453 -14.39 28.61 14.17
CA VAL A 453 -14.19 27.32 13.48
C VAL A 453 -13.55 27.52 12.11
N TYR A 454 -12.88 26.49 11.60
CA TYR A 454 -12.08 26.58 10.37
C TYR A 454 -12.86 27.08 9.15
N SER A 455 -14.13 26.69 8.98
CA SER A 455 -14.98 27.15 7.86
C SER A 455 -15.11 28.68 7.81
N ASP A 456 -15.31 29.27 8.98
CA ASP A 456 -15.59 30.69 9.12
C ASP A 456 -14.29 31.46 9.01
N ALA A 457 -13.20 30.94 9.58
CA ALA A 457 -11.87 31.50 9.42
C ALA A 457 -11.41 31.52 7.95
N VAL A 458 -11.77 30.51 7.15
CA VAL A 458 -11.51 30.49 5.70
C VAL A 458 -12.26 31.61 4.98
N THR A 459 -13.53 31.82 5.34
CA THR A 459 -14.37 32.87 4.76
C THR A 459 -13.86 34.26 5.14
N GLN A 460 -13.56 34.48 6.43
CA GLN A 460 -12.98 35.73 6.96
C GLN A 460 -11.59 36.02 6.36
N ALA A 461 -10.81 34.98 6.04
CA ALA A 461 -9.53 35.11 5.35
C ALA A 461 -9.67 35.49 3.86
N GLY A 462 -10.90 35.63 3.34
CA GLY A 462 -11.19 36.03 1.96
C GLY A 462 -11.11 34.89 0.95
N PHE A 463 -11.48 33.66 1.34
CA PHE A 463 -11.63 32.52 0.44
C PHE A 463 -13.10 32.09 0.37
N ASP A 464 -13.57 31.63 -0.80
CA ASP A 464 -14.99 31.30 -1.01
C ASP A 464 -15.46 30.12 -0.15
N SER A 465 -14.70 29.03 -0.15
CA SER A 465 -15.02 27.84 0.63
C SER A 465 -13.85 26.86 0.64
N HIS A 466 -13.72 26.12 1.75
CA HIS A 466 -12.85 24.96 1.82
C HIS A 466 -13.47 23.69 1.18
N SER A 467 -14.76 23.74 0.81
CA SER A 467 -15.58 22.59 0.40
C SER A 467 -16.02 22.62 -1.08
N HIS A 468 -15.57 23.59 -1.88
CA HIS A 468 -15.77 23.55 -3.34
C HIS A 468 -14.84 22.49 -3.95
N PHE A 469 -15.41 21.38 -4.45
CA PHE A 469 -14.66 20.32 -5.12
C PHE A 469 -15.18 20.13 -6.54
N GLY A 470 -14.33 20.43 -7.54
CA GLY A 470 -14.67 20.33 -8.97
C GLY A 470 -14.43 21.65 -9.71
N THR A 471 -14.89 21.72 -10.96
CA THR A 471 -14.66 22.85 -11.87
C THR A 471 -15.88 23.77 -12.06
N GLY A 472 -17.05 23.40 -11.53
CA GLY A 472 -18.32 24.08 -11.83
C GLY A 472 -18.95 23.69 -13.18
N GLU A 473 -18.22 22.93 -14.02
CA GLU A 473 -18.66 22.48 -15.34
C GLU A 473 -19.50 21.20 -15.25
N VAL A 474 -20.52 21.09 -16.11
CA VAL A 474 -21.46 19.95 -16.19
C VAL A 474 -20.96 18.95 -17.24
N PHE A 475 -20.75 17.70 -16.84
CA PHE A 475 -20.18 16.62 -17.68
C PHE A 475 -21.15 15.52 -18.14
N ASP A 476 -22.46 15.77 -18.23
CA ASP A 476 -23.06 15.86 -19.56
C ASP A 476 -23.00 14.68 -20.55
N LYS A 477 -21.94 14.68 -21.37
CA LYS A 477 -21.73 13.76 -22.48
C LYS A 477 -20.71 12.67 -22.17
N ALA A 478 -19.69 13.03 -21.39
CA ALA A 478 -18.61 12.14 -21.01
C ALA A 478 -17.82 12.74 -19.84
N LEU A 479 -17.50 11.90 -18.86
CA LEU A 479 -16.58 12.27 -17.79
C LEU A 479 -15.15 12.41 -18.34
N PRO A 480 -14.42 13.48 -17.97
CA PRO A 480 -13.03 13.69 -18.37
C PRO A 480 -12.09 12.78 -17.59
N TYR A 481 -10.78 12.87 -17.78
CA TYR A 481 -9.85 12.19 -16.87
C TYR A 481 -10.06 12.68 -15.43
N TYR A 482 -10.18 11.75 -14.47
CA TYR A 482 -10.53 12.10 -13.09
C TYR A 482 -9.57 13.12 -12.45
N GLY A 483 -8.31 13.19 -12.89
CA GLY A 483 -7.33 14.13 -12.35
C GLY A 483 -7.64 15.60 -12.68
N TYR A 484 -8.46 15.86 -13.69
CA TYR A 484 -8.98 17.19 -14.00
C TYR A 484 -9.98 17.66 -12.93
N ILE A 485 -10.92 16.79 -12.53
CA ILE A 485 -11.90 17.11 -11.47
C ILE A 485 -11.25 17.04 -10.08
N LEU A 486 -10.41 16.03 -9.85
CA LEU A 486 -9.82 15.72 -8.56
C LEU A 486 -8.40 16.29 -8.41
N GLU A 487 -8.14 17.51 -8.90
CA GLU A 487 -6.79 18.11 -8.92
C GLU A 487 -6.14 18.09 -7.52
N ARG A 488 -6.93 18.35 -6.48
CA ARG A 488 -6.49 18.35 -5.06
C ARG A 488 -6.04 16.97 -4.54
N SER A 489 -6.48 15.89 -5.19
CA SER A 489 -6.26 14.50 -4.80
C SER A 489 -5.26 13.76 -5.69
N VAL A 490 -4.77 14.40 -6.75
CA VAL A 490 -3.72 13.88 -7.62
C VAL A 490 -2.38 14.54 -7.31
N ALA A 491 -1.30 13.85 -7.68
CA ALA A 491 0.05 14.38 -7.56
C ALA A 491 0.79 14.25 -8.89
N PHE A 492 1.79 15.11 -9.05
CA PHE A 492 2.80 15.04 -10.11
C PHE A 492 2.33 15.34 -11.54
N GLY A 493 1.24 16.10 -11.70
CA GLY A 493 0.89 16.70 -12.99
C GLY A 493 2.00 17.62 -13.50
N THR A 494 2.19 17.64 -14.83
CA THR A 494 3.13 18.54 -15.51
C THR A 494 2.49 19.87 -15.91
N GLY A 495 1.16 19.91 -16.06
CA GLY A 495 0.44 21.07 -16.61
C GLY A 495 0.57 21.23 -18.13
N GLU A 496 1.53 20.57 -18.76
CA GLU A 496 1.85 20.72 -20.19
C GLU A 496 0.76 20.11 -21.11
N LEU A 497 0.27 20.90 -22.07
CA LEU A 497 -0.85 20.55 -22.95
C LEU A 497 -0.57 19.36 -23.87
N HIS A 498 0.67 19.19 -24.33
CA HIS A 498 1.06 18.12 -25.27
C HIS A 498 1.25 16.76 -24.57
N HIS A 499 1.17 16.72 -23.24
CA HIS A 499 1.24 15.49 -22.48
C HIS A 499 -0.14 14.81 -22.36
N SER A 500 -0.13 13.47 -22.33
CA SER A 500 -1.33 12.68 -22.00
C SER A 500 -1.97 13.15 -20.70
N ASP A 501 -3.30 13.07 -20.56
CA ASP A 501 -4.05 13.50 -19.37
C ASP A 501 -3.43 13.07 -18.03
N GLU A 502 -3.02 11.80 -17.90
CA GLU A 502 -2.38 11.30 -16.68
C GLU A 502 -1.06 12.03 -16.35
N LYS A 503 -0.26 12.38 -17.36
CA LYS A 503 0.98 13.15 -17.17
C LYS A 503 0.69 14.63 -16.95
N ARG A 504 -0.34 15.17 -17.61
CA ARG A 504 -0.74 16.57 -17.50
C ARG A 504 -1.29 16.87 -16.12
N TYR A 505 -2.32 16.14 -15.69
CA TYR A 505 -3.02 16.37 -14.43
C TYR A 505 -2.43 15.58 -13.26
N GLY A 506 -1.67 14.51 -13.53
CA GLY A 506 -1.11 13.64 -12.49
C GLY A 506 -2.09 12.54 -12.09
N LYS A 507 -1.78 11.80 -11.03
CA LYS A 507 -2.64 10.69 -10.57
C LYS A 507 -2.71 10.54 -9.06
N VAL A 508 -3.78 9.90 -8.61
CA VAL A 508 -3.92 9.46 -7.21
C VAL A 508 -2.78 8.48 -6.91
N ALA A 509 -2.11 8.67 -5.78
CA ALA A 509 -0.94 7.86 -5.41
C ALA A 509 -1.29 6.38 -5.18
N ASN A 510 -2.52 6.10 -4.71
CA ASN A 510 -3.00 4.74 -4.53
C ASN A 510 -3.37 4.11 -5.89
N PRO A 511 -2.64 3.06 -6.34
CA PRO A 511 -2.87 2.46 -7.65
C PRO A 511 -4.26 1.84 -7.80
N THR A 512 -4.83 1.31 -6.71
CA THR A 512 -6.15 0.68 -6.73
C THR A 512 -7.24 1.71 -7.01
N VAL A 513 -7.17 2.87 -6.34
CA VAL A 513 -8.09 4.00 -6.57
C VAL A 513 -7.95 4.55 -7.98
N HIS A 514 -6.70 4.72 -8.45
CA HIS A 514 -6.42 5.17 -9.80
C HIS A 514 -7.05 4.24 -10.87
N VAL A 515 -6.94 2.92 -10.71
CA VAL A 515 -7.57 1.98 -11.65
C VAL A 515 -9.09 2.05 -11.56
N ALA A 516 -9.65 2.04 -10.35
CA ALA A 516 -11.09 2.08 -10.13
C ALA A 516 -11.75 3.32 -10.74
N LEU A 517 -11.21 4.53 -10.49
CA LEU A 517 -11.74 5.78 -11.06
C LEU A 517 -11.71 5.77 -12.61
N ASN A 518 -10.67 5.19 -13.21
CA ASN A 518 -10.61 5.03 -14.67
C ASN A 518 -11.63 4.01 -15.18
N GLN A 519 -11.92 2.93 -14.42
CA GLN A 519 -12.95 1.97 -14.82
C GLN A 519 -14.36 2.54 -14.67
N ILE A 520 -14.62 3.33 -13.62
CA ILE A 520 -15.84 4.14 -13.49
C ILE A 520 -16.00 5.02 -14.73
N ARG A 521 -14.97 5.79 -15.10
CA ARG A 521 -14.99 6.62 -16.32
C ARG A 521 -15.35 5.80 -17.56
N SER A 522 -14.66 4.68 -17.78
CA SER A 522 -14.87 3.87 -18.98
C SER A 522 -16.28 3.27 -19.06
N VAL A 523 -16.81 2.76 -17.95
CA VAL A 523 -18.15 2.15 -17.92
C VAL A 523 -19.22 3.22 -18.10
N ILE A 524 -19.12 4.32 -17.36
CA ILE A 524 -20.14 5.39 -17.40
C ILE A 524 -20.15 6.09 -18.75
N ASN A 525 -19.00 6.41 -19.34
CA ASN A 525 -18.99 7.03 -20.67
C ASN A 525 -19.58 6.09 -21.74
N ASP A 526 -19.38 4.77 -21.63
CA ASP A 526 -20.00 3.77 -22.51
C ASP A 526 -21.51 3.65 -22.27
N LEU A 527 -21.99 3.88 -21.05
CA LEU A 527 -23.43 3.96 -20.72
C LEU A 527 -24.06 5.25 -21.24
N MET A 528 -23.42 6.40 -21.03
CA MET A 528 -23.92 7.70 -21.47
C MET A 528 -23.99 7.80 -23.00
N ALA A 529 -23.05 7.17 -23.70
CA ALA A 529 -23.11 7.06 -25.16
C ALA A 529 -24.35 6.26 -25.66
N ARG A 530 -24.89 5.35 -24.82
CA ARG A 530 -26.06 4.52 -25.15
C ARG A 530 -27.38 5.12 -24.67
N TYR A 531 -27.41 5.66 -23.45
CA TYR A 531 -28.63 6.05 -22.74
C TYR A 531 -28.73 7.56 -22.43
N GLY A 532 -27.73 8.37 -22.81
CA GLY A 532 -27.62 9.75 -22.35
C GLY A 532 -27.14 9.87 -20.89
N PRO A 533 -27.01 11.09 -20.34
CA PRO A 533 -26.63 11.26 -18.93
C PRO A 533 -27.68 10.65 -17.99
N PRO A 534 -27.27 9.97 -16.91
CA PRO A 534 -28.21 9.53 -15.88
C PRO A 534 -28.80 10.73 -15.13
N GLU A 535 -30.07 10.65 -14.78
CA GLU A 535 -30.72 11.67 -13.95
C GLU A 535 -30.25 11.55 -12.49
N GLN A 536 -30.02 10.32 -12.03
CA GLN A 536 -29.57 10.01 -10.68
C GLN A 536 -28.50 8.91 -10.67
N ILE A 537 -27.58 8.97 -9.73
CA ILE A 537 -26.57 7.91 -9.50
C ILE A 537 -26.63 7.46 -8.05
N VAL A 538 -26.74 6.16 -7.83
CA VAL A 538 -26.65 5.53 -6.51
C VAL A 538 -25.44 4.62 -6.49
N VAL A 539 -24.55 4.80 -5.52
CA VAL A 539 -23.29 4.08 -5.46
C VAL A 539 -23.15 3.37 -4.12
N GLU A 540 -23.05 2.05 -4.15
CA GLU A 540 -22.51 1.27 -3.05
C GLU A 540 -21.00 1.18 -3.25
N LEU A 541 -20.27 1.69 -2.28
CA LEU A 541 -18.83 1.74 -2.34
C LEU A 541 -18.27 0.72 -1.34
N ALA A 542 -17.38 -0.14 -1.81
CA ALA A 542 -16.82 -1.21 -1.00
C ALA A 542 -16.26 -0.70 0.34
N ARG A 543 -16.48 -1.53 1.37
CA ARG A 543 -16.07 -1.31 2.75
C ARG A 543 -14.59 -1.51 3.03
N ASP A 544 -13.71 -1.74 2.05
CA ASP A 544 -12.27 -1.79 2.30
C ASP A 544 -11.44 -1.43 1.05
N LEU A 545 -10.67 -0.34 1.12
CA LEU A 545 -9.38 -0.31 0.43
C LEU A 545 -8.58 -1.52 0.92
N PRO A 546 -7.77 -2.19 0.07
CA PRO A 546 -6.94 -3.29 0.54
C PRO A 546 -6.09 -2.80 1.71
N LEU A 547 -6.43 -3.28 2.92
CA LEU A 547 -5.78 -2.87 4.15
C LEU A 547 -4.28 -3.10 3.99
N SER A 548 -3.47 -2.21 4.57
CA SER A 548 -2.04 -2.47 4.71
C SER A 548 -1.84 -3.79 5.48
N ALA A 549 -0.66 -4.41 5.38
CA ALA A 549 -0.37 -5.62 6.15
C ALA A 549 -0.66 -5.44 7.65
N LYS A 550 -0.35 -4.25 8.21
CA LYS A 550 -0.70 -3.88 9.58
C LYS A 550 -2.21 -3.83 9.81
N GLY A 551 -2.96 -3.11 8.96
CA GLY A 551 -4.42 -3.01 9.09
C GLY A 551 -5.13 -4.35 8.98
N LYS A 552 -4.64 -5.25 8.11
CA LYS A 552 -5.16 -6.61 8.00
C LYS A 552 -4.91 -7.42 9.28
N ASN A 553 -3.69 -7.35 9.84
CA ASN A 553 -3.36 -8.02 11.10
C ASN A 553 -4.20 -7.48 12.26
N ASP A 554 -4.45 -6.17 12.32
CA ASP A 554 -5.27 -5.55 13.35
C ASP A 554 -6.74 -6.00 13.22
N LEU A 555 -7.27 -6.09 12.00
CA LEU A 555 -8.59 -6.64 11.73
C LEU A 555 -8.69 -8.13 12.11
N GLU A 556 -7.70 -8.94 11.73
CA GLU A 556 -7.62 -10.36 12.11
C GLU A 556 -7.57 -10.53 13.64
N LYS A 557 -6.79 -9.70 14.35
CA LYS A 557 -6.77 -9.66 15.82
C LYS A 557 -8.15 -9.32 16.39
N GLN A 558 -8.82 -8.31 15.85
CA GLN A 558 -10.15 -7.90 16.29
C GLN A 558 -11.19 -9.01 16.04
N GLN A 559 -11.17 -9.65 14.87
CA GLN A 559 -12.04 -10.78 14.55
C GLN A 559 -11.80 -11.96 15.50
N LYS A 560 -10.53 -12.29 15.77
CA LYS A 560 -10.16 -13.34 16.72
C LYS A 560 -10.63 -13.02 18.14
N ALA A 561 -10.47 -11.78 18.59
CA ALA A 561 -10.96 -11.32 19.89
C ALA A 561 -12.50 -11.41 19.98
N ASN A 562 -13.23 -10.98 18.95
CA ASN A 562 -14.69 -11.10 18.88
C ASN A 562 -15.15 -12.57 18.89
N GLN A 563 -14.46 -13.45 18.18
CA GLN A 563 -14.73 -14.89 18.19
C GLN A 563 -14.51 -15.48 19.58
N ALA A 564 -13.38 -15.15 20.23
CA ALA A 564 -13.09 -15.61 21.59
C ALA A 564 -14.12 -15.11 22.61
N ALA A 565 -14.55 -13.86 22.52
CA ALA A 565 -15.60 -13.31 23.40
C ALA A 565 -16.96 -13.99 23.17
N ASN A 566 -17.34 -14.25 21.91
CA ASN A 566 -18.57 -14.96 21.59
C ASN A 566 -18.54 -16.42 22.05
N GLU A 567 -17.37 -17.06 21.99
CA GLU A 567 -17.14 -18.40 22.51
C GLU A 567 -17.26 -18.44 24.03
N ASN A 568 -16.71 -17.47 24.75
CA ASN A 568 -16.87 -17.37 26.20
C ASN A 568 -18.35 -17.19 26.59
N ARG A 569 -19.07 -16.29 25.91
CA ARG A 569 -20.51 -16.12 26.12
C ARG A 569 -21.31 -17.38 25.82
N ARG A 570 -20.91 -18.15 24.79
CA ARG A 570 -21.52 -19.45 24.51
C ARG A 570 -21.40 -20.39 25.71
N LYS A 571 -20.22 -20.51 26.30
CA LYS A 571 -19.99 -21.36 27.48
C LYS A 571 -20.87 -20.95 28.65
N ILE A 572 -20.96 -19.64 28.93
CA ILE A 572 -21.85 -19.11 29.98
C ILE A 572 -23.32 -19.49 29.72
N LEU A 573 -23.79 -19.37 28.48
CA LEU A 573 -25.16 -19.78 28.11
C LEU A 573 -25.38 -21.30 28.28
N GLU A 574 -24.40 -22.11 27.89
CA GLU A 574 -24.44 -23.57 28.04
C GLU A 574 -24.46 -24.00 29.51
N GLU A 575 -23.62 -23.40 30.36
CA GLU A 575 -23.59 -23.63 31.81
C GLU A 575 -24.91 -23.23 32.50
N MET A 576 -25.60 -22.21 31.99
CA MET A 576 -26.89 -21.76 32.49
C MET A 576 -28.09 -22.51 31.91
N GLY A 577 -27.89 -23.45 30.97
CA GLY A 577 -28.98 -24.14 30.27
C GLY A 577 -29.82 -23.23 29.36
N VAL A 578 -29.28 -22.07 28.94
CA VAL A 578 -29.96 -21.10 28.08
C VAL A 578 -29.56 -21.32 26.62
N HIS A 579 -30.53 -21.32 25.70
CA HIS A 579 -30.22 -21.49 24.27
C HIS A 579 -29.28 -20.41 23.73
N ASN A 580 -28.25 -20.85 23.00
CA ASN A 580 -27.27 -19.98 22.35
C ASN A 580 -27.85 -19.28 21.11
N THR A 581 -28.49 -18.12 21.33
CA THR A 581 -29.01 -17.25 20.28
C THR A 581 -28.15 -15.98 20.13
N TYR A 582 -28.34 -15.22 19.05
CA TYR A 582 -27.71 -13.90 18.93
C TYR A 582 -28.17 -12.97 20.07
N GLU A 583 -29.46 -12.98 20.40
CA GLU A 583 -30.06 -12.16 21.46
C GLU A 583 -29.45 -12.44 22.82
N ASN A 584 -29.33 -13.72 23.19
CA ASN A 584 -28.82 -14.10 24.52
C ASN A 584 -27.34 -13.76 24.67
N ARG A 585 -26.56 -13.87 23.59
CA ARG A 585 -25.18 -13.36 23.57
C ARG A 585 -25.13 -11.83 23.66
N LEU A 586 -26.10 -11.12 23.08
CA LEU A 586 -26.21 -9.67 23.20
C LEU A 586 -26.60 -9.26 24.63
N ARG A 587 -27.54 -9.95 25.27
CA ARG A 587 -27.90 -9.75 26.69
C ARG A 587 -26.68 -9.87 27.60
N LEU A 588 -25.89 -10.94 27.47
CA LEU A 588 -24.64 -11.11 28.23
C LEU A 588 -23.64 -9.99 27.96
N ARG A 589 -23.48 -9.61 26.69
CA ARG A 589 -22.58 -8.50 26.33
C ARG A 589 -23.03 -7.17 26.94
N LEU A 590 -24.32 -6.87 26.94
CA LEU A 590 -24.85 -5.67 27.57
C LEU A 590 -24.79 -5.76 29.10
N PHE A 591 -24.87 -6.95 29.66
CA PHE A 591 -24.66 -7.18 31.09
C PHE A 591 -23.21 -6.91 31.50
N GLU A 592 -22.23 -7.31 30.67
CA GLU A 592 -20.81 -6.95 30.83
C GLU A 592 -20.62 -5.42 30.88
N ASP A 593 -21.33 -4.65 30.03
CA ASP A 593 -21.26 -3.17 30.02
C ASP A 593 -21.69 -2.52 31.35
N LEU A 594 -22.50 -3.21 32.17
CA LEU A 594 -22.99 -2.70 33.45
C LEU A 594 -22.07 -3.01 34.63
N GLU A 595 -20.88 -3.58 34.41
CA GLU A 595 -19.93 -3.94 35.49
C GLU A 595 -19.62 -2.75 36.41
N ALA A 596 -19.30 -1.59 35.84
CA ALA A 596 -18.99 -0.36 36.59
C ALA A 596 -20.18 0.19 37.40
N LEU A 597 -21.42 -0.13 36.97
CA LEU A 597 -22.64 0.24 37.67
C LEU A 597 -23.02 -0.80 38.75
N GLY A 598 -22.17 -1.79 39.02
CA GLY A 598 -22.49 -2.91 39.90
C GLY A 598 -23.64 -3.76 39.36
N LYS A 599 -23.81 -3.84 38.03
CA LYS A 599 -24.90 -4.54 37.33
C LYS A 599 -26.29 -3.94 37.59
N ARG A 600 -26.39 -2.62 37.76
CA ARG A 600 -27.67 -1.92 37.92
C ARG A 600 -28.24 -1.42 36.60
N CYS A 601 -29.58 -1.35 36.54
CA CYS A 601 -30.31 -0.68 35.47
C CYS A 601 -29.85 0.79 35.38
N PRO A 602 -29.45 1.30 34.20
CA PRO A 602 -29.01 2.68 34.05
C PRO A 602 -30.10 3.71 34.39
N PHE A 603 -31.36 3.37 34.14
CA PHE A 603 -32.52 4.23 34.39
C PHE A 603 -32.99 4.13 35.84
N SER A 604 -33.48 2.96 36.28
CA SER A 604 -34.07 2.81 37.62
C SER A 604 -33.07 2.58 38.77
N GLY A 605 -31.81 2.23 38.48
CA GLY A 605 -30.83 1.88 39.52
C GLY A 605 -31.04 0.51 40.19
N GLU A 606 -32.09 -0.23 39.82
CA GLU A 606 -32.38 -1.58 40.32
C GLU A 606 -31.28 -2.58 39.91
N GLN A 607 -31.00 -3.54 40.79
CA GLN A 607 -30.00 -4.59 40.57
C GLN A 607 -30.48 -5.59 39.51
N ILE A 608 -29.65 -5.85 38.50
CA ILE A 608 -29.87 -6.91 37.51
C ILE A 608 -28.97 -8.09 37.89
N ASN A 609 -29.59 -9.22 38.20
CA ASN A 609 -28.85 -10.45 38.46
C ASN A 609 -28.73 -11.28 37.17
N LEU A 610 -27.68 -12.09 37.08
CA LEU A 610 -27.45 -12.94 35.91
C LEU A 610 -28.62 -13.93 35.66
N THR A 611 -29.29 -14.38 36.72
CA THR A 611 -30.48 -15.25 36.65
C THR A 611 -31.70 -14.55 36.06
N ASP A 612 -31.92 -13.27 36.38
CA ASP A 612 -33.05 -12.48 35.89
C ASP A 612 -32.81 -11.93 34.47
N LEU A 613 -31.56 -11.92 34.00
CA LEU A 613 -31.14 -11.37 32.70
C LEU A 613 -31.93 -11.94 31.50
N PHE A 614 -32.29 -13.22 31.57
CA PHE A 614 -33.03 -13.93 30.52
C PHE A 614 -34.53 -14.04 30.80
N SER A 615 -35.00 -13.44 31.89
CA SER A 615 -36.42 -13.36 32.22
C SER A 615 -37.11 -12.21 31.49
N ASP A 616 -38.43 -12.14 31.62
CA ASP A 616 -39.26 -11.08 31.06
C ASP A 616 -39.18 -9.76 31.86
N LYS A 617 -38.50 -9.77 33.01
CA LYS A 617 -38.28 -8.57 33.85
C LYS A 617 -37.26 -7.61 33.25
N ILE A 618 -36.34 -8.11 32.42
CA ILE A 618 -35.22 -7.37 31.85
C ILE A 618 -35.35 -7.32 30.33
N GLU A 619 -35.34 -6.11 29.78
CA GLU A 619 -35.50 -5.86 28.34
C GLU A 619 -34.23 -5.21 27.78
N ILE A 620 -33.91 -5.52 26.51
CA ILE A 620 -32.89 -4.78 25.77
C ILE A 620 -33.58 -3.51 25.27
N GLU A 621 -33.14 -2.36 25.79
CA GLU A 621 -33.73 -1.07 25.47
C GLU A 621 -32.81 -0.22 24.58
N HIS A 622 -33.41 0.52 23.64
CA HIS A 622 -32.71 1.53 22.85
C HIS A 622 -32.65 2.87 23.61
N ILE A 623 -31.44 3.30 23.97
CA ILE A 623 -31.20 4.51 24.75
C ILE A 623 -31.83 5.72 24.05
N LEU A 624 -31.51 5.95 22.78
CA LEU A 624 -32.27 6.87 21.94
C LEU A 624 -33.38 6.11 21.21
N PRO A 625 -34.59 6.68 21.09
CA PRO A 625 -35.71 6.04 20.42
C PRO A 625 -35.32 5.49 19.05
N PHE A 626 -35.44 4.18 18.87
CA PHE A 626 -35.12 3.55 17.60
C PHE A 626 -35.99 4.10 16.46
N SER A 627 -37.24 4.47 16.75
CA SER A 627 -38.14 5.06 15.76
C SER A 627 -37.71 6.43 15.21
N LEU A 628 -36.92 7.19 15.98
CA LEU A 628 -36.43 8.52 15.59
C LEU A 628 -35.01 8.44 15.04
N THR A 629 -34.23 7.47 15.51
CA THR A 629 -32.79 7.37 15.21
C THR A 629 -32.45 6.28 14.23
N LEU A 630 -33.22 5.20 14.12
CA LEU A 630 -32.91 3.99 13.33
C LEU A 630 -31.60 3.30 13.74
N ASP A 631 -31.06 3.69 14.89
CA ASP A 631 -29.79 3.21 15.36
C ASP A 631 -29.96 1.92 16.16
N ASP A 632 -29.94 0.78 15.45
CA ASP A 632 -29.95 -0.55 16.06
C ASP A 632 -28.55 -1.01 16.54
N SER A 633 -27.57 -0.12 16.54
CA SER A 633 -26.20 -0.48 16.91
C SER A 633 -26.11 -0.84 18.39
N TYR A 634 -25.10 -1.64 18.72
CA TYR A 634 -24.75 -1.94 20.11
C TYR A 634 -24.56 -0.67 20.96
N SER A 635 -24.11 0.43 20.36
CA SER A 635 -23.89 1.69 21.07
C SER A 635 -25.19 2.40 21.49
N ASN A 636 -26.33 2.03 20.90
CA ASN A 636 -27.63 2.56 21.27
C ASN A 636 -28.44 1.59 22.14
N LYS A 637 -27.90 0.41 22.50
CA LYS A 637 -28.63 -0.60 23.28
C LYS A 637 -28.11 -0.68 24.70
N THR A 638 -28.98 -0.89 25.67
CA THR A 638 -28.65 -1.19 27.06
C THR A 638 -29.62 -2.21 27.65
N LEU A 639 -29.39 -2.66 28.88
CA LEU A 639 -30.40 -3.42 29.63
C LEU A 639 -31.19 -2.47 30.52
N ALA A 640 -32.51 -2.62 30.53
CA ALA A 640 -33.42 -1.88 31.38
C ALA A 640 -34.38 -2.83 32.09
N THR A 641 -34.86 -2.44 33.27
CA THR A 641 -36.03 -3.10 33.85
C THR A 641 -37.24 -2.79 32.98
N ARG A 642 -38.14 -3.76 32.84
CA ARG A 642 -39.37 -3.61 32.04
C ARG A 642 -40.17 -2.36 32.43
N LYS A 643 -40.23 -2.03 33.73
CA LYS A 643 -40.89 -0.82 34.22
C LYS A 643 -40.23 0.45 33.64
N ALA A 644 -38.93 0.61 33.85
CA ALA A 644 -38.20 1.78 33.36
C ALA A 644 -38.25 1.92 31.83
N ASN A 645 -38.26 0.79 31.10
CA ASN A 645 -38.43 0.79 29.66
C ASN A 645 -39.81 1.34 29.23
N ARG A 646 -40.88 0.87 29.88
CA ARG A 646 -42.25 1.33 29.62
C ARG A 646 -42.48 2.79 30.00
N ASP A 647 -41.81 3.26 31.05
CA ASP A 647 -41.90 4.65 31.49
C ASP A 647 -41.15 5.59 30.53
N LYS A 648 -40.01 5.15 29.97
CA LYS A 648 -39.26 5.89 28.95
C LYS A 648 -40.01 6.08 27.64
N LYS A 649 -40.79 5.07 27.21
CA LYS A 649 -41.54 5.09 25.93
C LYS A 649 -40.63 5.51 24.75
N ASN A 650 -41.22 6.18 23.77
CA ASN A 650 -40.53 6.68 22.58
C ASN A 650 -39.82 8.04 22.80
N GLN A 651 -39.27 8.27 23.99
CA GLN A 651 -38.54 9.49 24.36
C GLN A 651 -37.05 9.19 24.62
N THR A 652 -36.22 10.22 24.53
CA THR A 652 -34.83 10.15 25.04
C THR A 652 -34.81 10.02 26.56
N PRO A 653 -33.71 9.55 27.18
CA PRO A 653 -33.65 9.43 28.63
C PRO A 653 -33.86 10.77 29.33
N PHE A 654 -33.31 11.86 28.77
CA PHE A 654 -33.50 13.20 29.31
C PHE A 654 -34.97 13.61 29.25
N GLU A 655 -35.63 13.50 28.10
CA GLU A 655 -37.05 13.83 27.95
C GLU A 655 -37.96 13.03 28.89
N ALA A 656 -37.67 11.74 29.08
CA ALA A 656 -38.48 10.85 29.92
C ALA A 656 -38.32 11.12 31.42
N PHE A 657 -37.10 11.39 31.88
CA PHE A 657 -36.77 11.32 33.30
C PHE A 657 -36.35 12.66 33.93
N SER A 658 -36.00 13.71 33.15
CA SER A 658 -35.54 14.99 33.71
C SER A 658 -36.62 15.81 34.43
N HIS A 659 -37.90 15.58 34.11
CA HIS A 659 -39.03 16.34 34.64
C HIS A 659 -39.90 15.54 35.64
N SER A 660 -39.47 14.34 36.05
CA SER A 660 -40.25 13.42 36.90
C SER A 660 -39.70 13.33 38.32
N PRO A 661 -40.28 14.02 39.32
CA PRO A 661 -39.66 14.11 40.66
C PRO A 661 -40.01 12.99 41.65
N ASP A 662 -41.00 12.14 41.41
CA ASP A 662 -41.50 11.20 42.45
C ASP A 662 -40.91 9.78 42.39
N GLU A 663 -40.30 9.36 41.27
CA GLU A 663 -39.79 7.97 41.11
C GLU A 663 -38.41 7.84 40.43
N TYR A 664 -37.94 8.87 39.74
CA TYR A 664 -36.65 8.85 39.03
C TYR A 664 -35.83 10.11 39.33
N ASP A 665 -34.63 9.94 39.88
CA ASP A 665 -33.70 11.05 40.07
C ASP A 665 -32.79 11.20 38.83
N TRP A 666 -32.97 12.30 38.09
CA TRP A 666 -32.16 12.60 36.90
C TRP A 666 -30.67 12.72 37.21
N GLN A 667 -30.30 13.28 38.35
CA GLN A 667 -28.90 13.42 38.74
C GLN A 667 -28.28 12.03 38.96
N GLU A 668 -29.00 11.11 39.60
CA GLU A 668 -28.54 9.75 39.74
C GLU A 668 -28.47 8.98 38.40
N ILE A 669 -29.44 9.18 37.51
CA ILE A 669 -29.41 8.61 36.16
C ILE A 669 -28.20 9.12 35.39
N SER A 670 -27.94 10.42 35.45
CA SER A 670 -26.78 11.06 34.83
C SER A 670 -25.46 10.49 35.38
N ASN A 671 -25.37 10.29 36.70
CA ASN A 671 -24.21 9.69 37.35
C ASN A 671 -23.99 8.23 36.89
N ARG A 672 -25.06 7.41 36.82
CA ARG A 672 -24.99 6.04 36.28
C ARG A 672 -24.61 6.03 34.80
N ALA A 673 -25.17 6.94 34.01
CA ALA A 673 -24.88 7.07 32.59
C ALA A 673 -23.41 7.45 32.34
N ALA A 674 -22.78 8.23 33.22
CA ALA A 674 -21.36 8.58 33.14
C ALA A 674 -20.41 7.38 33.30
N GLU A 675 -20.85 6.30 33.96
CA GLU A 675 -20.08 5.06 34.18
C GLU A 675 -20.29 4.01 33.07
N LEU A 676 -21.26 4.20 32.17
CA LEU A 676 -21.47 3.32 31.02
C LEU A 676 -20.31 3.39 30.02
N PRO A 677 -20.16 2.40 29.11
CA PRO A 677 -19.22 2.50 27.99
C PRO A 677 -19.37 3.82 27.23
N ARG A 678 -18.23 4.43 26.87
CA ARG A 678 -18.15 5.80 26.31
C ARG A 678 -19.08 6.06 25.12
N ASN A 679 -19.30 5.06 24.28
CA ASN A 679 -20.15 5.15 23.09
C ASN A 679 -21.66 5.26 23.42
N LYS A 680 -22.06 5.06 24.68
CA LYS A 680 -23.44 5.16 25.17
C LYS A 680 -23.73 6.43 25.98
N GLN A 681 -22.73 6.97 26.68
CA GLN A 681 -22.91 8.04 27.69
C GLN A 681 -23.63 9.28 27.15
N TRP A 682 -23.20 9.80 26.00
CA TRP A 682 -23.75 11.02 25.41
C TRP A 682 -25.23 10.92 25.03
N ARG A 683 -25.77 9.71 24.88
CA ARG A 683 -27.18 9.46 24.51
C ARG A 683 -28.16 9.75 25.65
N PHE A 684 -27.65 10.05 26.83
CA PHE A 684 -28.43 10.51 27.98
C PHE A 684 -28.44 12.04 28.09
N GLY A 685 -27.71 12.78 27.26
CA GLY A 685 -27.69 14.24 27.31
C GLY A 685 -28.99 14.89 26.80
N PRO A 686 -29.30 16.13 27.21
CA PRO A 686 -30.45 16.89 26.71
C PRO A 686 -30.33 17.20 25.21
N ASP A 687 -29.12 17.35 24.71
CA ASP A 687 -28.80 17.58 23.30
C ASP A 687 -28.61 16.27 22.52
N ALA A 688 -28.94 15.10 23.08
CA ALA A 688 -28.62 13.83 22.45
C ALA A 688 -29.27 13.65 21.07
N MET A 689 -30.48 14.18 20.86
CA MET A 689 -31.16 14.12 19.56
C MET A 689 -30.56 15.10 18.56
N ASP A 690 -30.23 16.32 18.99
CA ASP A 690 -29.53 17.30 18.16
C ASP A 690 -28.16 16.79 17.77
N ARG A 691 -27.38 16.26 18.73
CA ARG A 691 -26.10 15.62 18.50
C ARG A 691 -26.20 14.42 17.56
N PHE A 692 -27.24 13.60 17.69
CA PHE A 692 -27.46 12.50 16.75
C PHE A 692 -27.70 13.03 15.32
N THR A 693 -28.38 14.16 15.17
CA THR A 693 -28.73 14.78 13.89
C THR A 693 -27.54 15.54 13.29
N GLU A 694 -26.86 16.38 14.07
CA GLU A 694 -25.71 17.23 13.73
C GLU A 694 -24.40 16.45 13.56
N GLU A 695 -24.09 15.48 14.44
CA GLU A 695 -22.91 14.61 14.29
C GLU A 695 -23.12 13.51 13.22
N ASN A 696 -23.97 13.79 12.24
CA ASN A 696 -24.37 12.90 11.14
C ASN A 696 -25.43 11.88 11.59
N GLY A 697 -26.71 12.15 11.32
CA GLY A 697 -27.82 11.20 11.47
C GLY A 697 -27.49 9.79 10.94
N PHE A 698 -28.22 8.76 11.36
CA PHE A 698 -27.96 7.34 11.03
C PHE A 698 -27.39 7.07 9.62
N LEU A 699 -28.03 7.65 8.61
CA LEU A 699 -27.61 7.60 7.20
C LEU A 699 -26.23 8.23 7.02
N ALA A 700 -26.04 9.46 7.49
CA ALA A 700 -24.81 10.21 7.40
C ALA A 700 -23.66 9.54 8.19
N ARG A 701 -23.89 8.79 9.28
CA ARG A 701 -22.89 7.93 9.96
C ARG A 701 -22.45 6.72 9.13
N GLN A 702 -23.40 6.02 8.51
CA GLN A 702 -23.06 4.95 7.55
C GLN A 702 -22.39 5.49 6.28
N LEU A 703 -22.64 6.75 5.93
CA LEU A 703 -22.05 7.48 4.81
C LEU A 703 -20.74 8.22 5.15
N THR A 704 -20.45 8.60 6.40
CA THR A 704 -19.19 9.28 6.79
C THR A 704 -18.05 8.29 6.95
N ASP A 705 -18.36 7.03 7.24
CA ASP A 705 -17.43 5.90 7.07
C ASP A 705 -17.14 5.57 5.59
N THR A 706 -17.59 6.41 4.64
CA THR A 706 -17.19 6.30 3.23
C THR A 706 -15.69 6.47 3.10
N GLN A 707 -15.08 5.35 2.72
CA GLN A 707 -13.65 5.21 2.60
C GLN A 707 -13.07 6.13 1.52
N TYR A 708 -11.76 6.29 1.51
CA TYR A 708 -11.09 7.24 0.61
C TYR A 708 -11.45 7.08 -0.87
N ILE A 709 -11.67 5.85 -1.37
CA ILE A 709 -12.14 5.61 -2.75
C ILE A 709 -13.56 6.15 -2.96
N SER A 710 -14.41 5.97 -1.96
CA SER A 710 -15.82 6.31 -1.98
C SER A 710 -16.03 7.82 -2.10
N ARG A 711 -15.30 8.58 -1.27
CA ARG A 711 -15.35 10.06 -1.31
C ARG A 711 -14.88 10.59 -2.66
N LEU A 712 -13.78 10.06 -3.19
CA LEU A 712 -13.27 10.49 -4.50
C LEU A 712 -14.19 10.10 -5.65
N ALA A 713 -14.80 8.91 -5.60
CA ALA A 713 -15.76 8.47 -6.61
C ALA A 713 -17.01 9.35 -6.59
N LYS A 714 -17.58 9.65 -5.40
CA LYS A 714 -18.72 10.57 -5.26
C LYS A 714 -18.41 11.94 -5.86
N THR A 715 -17.33 12.59 -5.41
CA THR A 715 -16.91 13.91 -5.93
C THR A 715 -16.66 13.87 -7.45
N TYR A 716 -16.13 12.77 -7.96
CA TYR A 716 -15.90 12.62 -9.40
C TYR A 716 -17.20 12.45 -10.20
N LEU A 717 -18.17 11.71 -9.68
CA LEU A 717 -19.47 11.49 -10.33
C LEU A 717 -20.35 12.74 -10.27
N GLU A 718 -20.23 13.54 -9.21
CA GLU A 718 -20.92 14.84 -9.09
C GLU A 718 -20.52 15.82 -10.19
N ALA A 719 -19.40 15.60 -10.89
CA ALA A 719 -19.04 16.37 -12.07
C ALA A 719 -20.09 16.29 -13.21
N ILE A 720 -20.88 15.21 -13.27
CA ILE A 720 -22.01 15.12 -14.21
C ILE A 720 -23.07 16.20 -13.93
N TYR A 721 -23.14 16.72 -12.70
CA TYR A 721 -24.15 17.66 -12.22
C TYR A 721 -23.56 19.02 -11.75
N GLY A 722 -22.37 19.39 -12.23
CA GLY A 722 -21.72 20.68 -11.94
C GLY A 722 -20.71 20.67 -10.77
N GLY A 723 -20.56 19.55 -10.05
CA GLY A 723 -19.55 19.38 -9.01
C GLY A 723 -19.98 19.79 -7.59
N GLN A 724 -19.21 19.34 -6.60
CA GLN A 724 -19.57 19.47 -5.19
C GLN A 724 -19.39 20.91 -4.67
N GLY A 725 -20.43 21.45 -4.04
CA GLY A 725 -20.37 22.73 -3.34
C GLY A 725 -20.54 23.97 -4.21
N TYR A 726 -20.74 23.83 -5.53
CA TYR A 726 -21.04 24.99 -6.40
C TYR A 726 -22.50 25.43 -6.28
N LYS A 727 -22.73 26.74 -6.31
CA LYS A 727 -24.07 27.34 -6.24
C LYS A 727 -24.90 26.93 -7.47
N GLY A 728 -26.00 26.21 -7.25
CA GLY A 728 -26.87 25.66 -8.31
C GLY A 728 -26.59 24.20 -8.70
N ALA A 729 -25.55 23.56 -8.16
CA ALA A 729 -25.29 22.14 -8.39
C ALA A 729 -26.38 21.26 -7.74
N LYS A 730 -26.87 20.26 -8.48
CA LYS A 730 -27.89 19.33 -7.99
C LYS A 730 -27.23 18.14 -7.28
N ASN A 731 -27.72 17.78 -6.08
CA ASN A 731 -27.20 16.64 -5.31
C ASN A 731 -27.89 15.33 -5.76
N HIS A 732 -27.51 14.82 -6.93
CA HIS A 732 -28.11 13.63 -7.56
C HIS A 732 -27.24 12.37 -7.44
N VAL A 733 -26.12 12.44 -6.69
CA VAL A 733 -25.25 11.30 -6.41
C VAL A 733 -25.42 10.87 -4.96
N HIS A 734 -26.11 9.75 -4.77
CA HIS A 734 -26.32 9.13 -3.48
C HIS A 734 -25.32 8.01 -3.26
N VAL A 735 -24.87 7.88 -2.02
CA VAL A 735 -24.06 6.73 -1.60
C VAL A 735 -24.92 5.92 -0.65
N ILE A 736 -24.82 4.59 -0.71
CA ILE A 736 -25.52 3.70 0.22
C ILE A 736 -24.54 2.72 0.88
N PRO A 737 -24.82 2.30 2.13
CA PRO A 737 -23.96 1.35 2.83
C PRO A 737 -24.27 -0.09 2.43
N GLY A 738 -23.23 -0.89 2.18
CA GLY A 738 -23.40 -2.28 1.73
C GLY A 738 -24.06 -3.27 2.70
N ARG A 739 -24.46 -2.85 3.90
CA ARG A 739 -25.23 -3.74 4.81
C ARG A 739 -26.63 -3.89 4.25
N LEU A 740 -27.17 -2.75 3.85
CA LEU A 740 -28.52 -2.60 3.35
C LEU A 740 -28.70 -3.39 2.06
N THR A 741 -27.74 -3.34 1.14
CA THR A 741 -27.76 -4.13 -0.10
C THR A 741 -27.89 -5.63 0.19
N ALA A 742 -27.12 -6.14 1.16
CA ALA A 742 -27.17 -7.55 1.51
C ALA A 742 -28.53 -7.98 2.08
N ASP A 743 -29.12 -7.13 2.93
CA ASP A 743 -30.44 -7.38 3.52
C ASP A 743 -31.54 -7.32 2.44
N LEU A 744 -31.61 -6.25 1.63
CA LEU A 744 -32.60 -6.09 0.55
C LEU A 744 -32.55 -7.23 -0.47
N ARG A 745 -31.34 -7.65 -0.85
CA ARG A 745 -31.15 -8.77 -1.78
C ARG A 745 -31.68 -10.09 -1.22
N HIS A 746 -31.61 -10.30 0.09
CA HIS A 746 -32.20 -11.47 0.74
C HIS A 746 -33.73 -11.40 0.74
N ILE A 747 -34.30 -10.23 1.06
CA ILE A 747 -35.75 -10.00 1.13
C ILE A 747 -36.42 -10.21 -0.23
N TRP A 748 -35.83 -9.68 -1.32
CA TRP A 748 -36.32 -9.89 -2.69
C TRP A 748 -35.96 -11.29 -3.25
N GLY A 749 -35.43 -12.19 -2.42
CA GLY A 749 -35.09 -13.55 -2.80
C GLY A 749 -33.95 -13.69 -3.82
N LEU A 750 -33.23 -12.62 -4.13
CA LEU A 750 -32.26 -12.58 -5.23
C LEU A 750 -30.99 -13.42 -4.99
N ASN A 751 -30.72 -13.85 -3.75
CA ASN A 751 -29.60 -14.73 -3.43
C ASN A 751 -29.62 -16.06 -4.22
N SER A 752 -30.83 -16.50 -4.61
CA SER A 752 -31.03 -17.75 -5.35
C SER A 752 -30.95 -17.62 -6.87
N VAL A 753 -30.72 -16.41 -7.42
CA VAL A 753 -30.65 -16.19 -8.88
C VAL A 753 -29.37 -16.80 -9.48
N LEU A 754 -28.28 -16.86 -8.71
CA LEU A 754 -27.00 -17.44 -9.13
C LEU A 754 -26.68 -18.70 -8.29
N ARG A 755 -27.47 -19.77 -8.44
CA ARG A 755 -27.20 -21.07 -7.79
C ARG A 755 -25.92 -21.71 -8.32
N GLY A 756 -25.14 -22.36 -7.46
CA GLY A 756 -24.03 -23.23 -7.89
C GLY A 756 -24.55 -24.49 -8.58
N HIS A 757 -23.83 -24.99 -9.60
CA HIS A 757 -24.25 -26.14 -10.40
C HIS A 757 -24.40 -27.47 -9.62
N ASN A 758 -23.98 -27.54 -8.35
CA ASN A 758 -24.02 -28.74 -7.50
C ASN A 758 -24.51 -28.47 -6.06
N GLU A 759 -25.17 -27.34 -5.77
CA GLU A 759 -25.60 -27.02 -4.41
C GLU A 759 -26.97 -27.63 -4.08
N PRO A 760 -27.13 -28.34 -2.93
CA PRO A 760 -28.43 -28.78 -2.45
C PRO A 760 -29.37 -27.59 -2.25
N GLU A 761 -30.67 -27.80 -2.45
CA GLU A 761 -31.67 -26.73 -2.35
C GLU A 761 -31.70 -26.04 -0.97
N SER A 762 -31.22 -26.72 0.08
CA SER A 762 -31.05 -26.20 1.44
C SER A 762 -29.91 -25.18 1.60
N GLU A 763 -28.92 -25.16 0.70
CA GLU A 763 -27.79 -24.21 0.70
C GLU A 763 -28.08 -22.94 -0.15
N ALA A 764 -29.20 -22.91 -0.90
CA ALA A 764 -29.60 -21.87 -1.87
C ALA A 764 -29.80 -20.45 -1.30
N GLN A 765 -29.60 -20.27 0.01
CA GLN A 765 -29.66 -18.97 0.69
C GLN A 765 -28.30 -18.26 0.79
N LYS A 766 -27.18 -18.92 0.46
CA LYS A 766 -25.83 -18.35 0.52
C LYS A 766 -25.45 -17.66 -0.81
N LYS A 767 -24.76 -16.50 -0.71
CA LYS A 767 -24.26 -15.75 -1.88
C LYS A 767 -23.19 -16.57 -2.62
N ASN A 768 -23.46 -16.96 -3.87
CA ASN A 768 -22.45 -17.57 -4.74
C ASN A 768 -21.40 -16.53 -5.15
N ARG A 769 -20.19 -16.65 -4.59
CA ARG A 769 -19.04 -15.77 -4.90
C ARG A 769 -18.18 -16.28 -6.04
N GLU A 770 -18.50 -17.45 -6.60
CA GLU A 770 -17.77 -18.07 -7.70
C GLU A 770 -18.24 -17.58 -9.07
N ASP A 771 -19.31 -16.79 -9.13
CA ASP A 771 -19.82 -16.16 -10.36
C ASP A 771 -19.75 -14.63 -10.25
N HIS A 772 -19.01 -13.97 -11.14
CA HIS A 772 -18.82 -12.52 -11.18
C HIS A 772 -20.12 -11.72 -11.35
N ARG A 773 -21.20 -12.31 -11.89
CA ARG A 773 -22.50 -11.63 -12.10
C ARG A 773 -23.17 -11.21 -10.79
N HIS A 774 -22.72 -11.72 -9.64
CA HIS A 774 -23.23 -11.26 -8.35
C HIS A 774 -23.02 -9.76 -8.11
N HIS A 775 -22.03 -9.14 -8.75
CA HIS A 775 -21.82 -7.69 -8.68
C HIS A 775 -22.94 -6.91 -9.39
N ALA A 776 -23.49 -7.43 -10.49
CA ALA A 776 -24.64 -6.82 -11.14
C ALA A 776 -25.90 -6.97 -10.29
N LEU A 777 -26.10 -8.12 -9.63
CA LEU A 777 -27.19 -8.29 -8.66
C LEU A 777 -27.12 -7.24 -7.54
N ASP A 778 -25.93 -7.05 -6.97
CA ASP A 778 -25.73 -6.04 -5.93
C ASP A 778 -26.03 -4.64 -6.52
N ALA A 779 -25.51 -4.29 -7.71
CA ALA A 779 -25.76 -3.00 -8.36
C ALA A 779 -27.24 -2.74 -8.71
N ILE A 780 -28.02 -3.77 -9.09
CA ILE A 780 -29.47 -3.66 -9.28
C ILE A 780 -30.14 -3.28 -7.96
N VAL A 781 -29.77 -3.94 -6.88
CA VAL A 781 -30.31 -3.63 -5.55
C VAL A 781 -29.96 -2.21 -5.13
N VAL A 782 -28.72 -1.80 -5.40
CA VAL A 782 -28.25 -0.42 -5.18
C VAL A 782 -29.11 0.58 -5.95
N ALA A 783 -29.33 0.35 -7.24
CA ALA A 783 -30.15 1.24 -8.07
C ALA A 783 -31.61 1.33 -7.60
N CYS A 784 -32.18 0.21 -7.12
CA CYS A 784 -33.54 0.18 -6.59
C CYS A 784 -33.68 0.89 -5.24
N THR A 785 -32.57 1.16 -4.55
CA THR A 785 -32.61 1.79 -3.23
C THR A 785 -32.70 3.31 -3.38
N ASP A 786 -33.85 3.88 -3.05
CA ASP A 786 -34.00 5.33 -2.87
C ASP A 786 -34.06 5.76 -1.40
N MET A 787 -34.03 7.07 -1.17
CA MET A 787 -34.13 7.67 0.16
C MET A 787 -35.49 7.41 0.84
N SER A 788 -36.56 7.24 0.07
CA SER A 788 -37.91 6.98 0.57
C SER A 788 -38.04 5.54 1.09
N MET A 789 -37.52 4.55 0.36
CA MET A 789 -37.43 3.15 0.81
C MET A 789 -36.58 3.04 2.08
N LEU A 790 -35.49 3.80 2.17
CA LEU A 790 -34.70 3.91 3.39
C LEU A 790 -35.50 4.49 4.56
N GLN A 791 -36.26 5.57 4.32
CA GLN A 791 -37.15 6.19 5.30
C GLN A 791 -38.39 5.34 5.63
N MET A 792 -38.85 4.49 4.72
CA MET A 792 -40.01 3.61 4.89
C MET A 792 -39.62 2.32 5.63
N ALA A 793 -38.49 1.71 5.28
CA ALA A 793 -37.86 0.64 6.05
C ALA A 793 -37.67 1.08 7.51
N ALA A 794 -37.23 2.32 7.68
CA ALA A 794 -37.10 3.01 8.93
C ALA A 794 -38.43 3.28 9.65
N ARG A 795 -39.47 3.71 8.94
CA ARG A 795 -40.80 3.96 9.49
C ARG A 795 -41.50 2.65 9.89
N ARG A 796 -41.42 1.57 9.12
CA ARG A 796 -41.97 0.26 9.53
C ARG A 796 -41.25 -0.29 10.77
N ALA A 797 -39.96 0.05 10.92
CA ALA A 797 -39.16 -0.17 12.13
C ALA A 797 -39.81 0.39 13.41
N LYS A 798 -40.64 1.43 13.28
CA LYS A 798 -41.38 2.11 14.36
C LYS A 798 -42.59 1.33 14.87
N GLU A 799 -43.19 0.45 14.05
CA GLU A 799 -44.50 -0.16 14.34
C GLU A 799 -44.39 -1.54 15.04
N ASN A 800 -43.21 -2.14 15.08
CA ASN A 800 -42.96 -3.44 15.74
C ASN A 800 -41.65 -3.42 16.54
N GLU A 801 -41.72 -3.04 17.83
CA GLU A 801 -40.56 -2.90 18.73
C GLU A 801 -39.80 -4.22 19.02
N ASN A 802 -40.40 -5.39 18.74
CA ASN A 802 -39.85 -6.71 19.10
C ASN A 802 -39.29 -7.54 17.95
N ILE A 803 -38.99 -6.93 16.80
CA ILE A 803 -38.68 -7.69 15.58
C ILE A 803 -37.35 -7.20 14.95
N TYR A 804 -36.37 -8.10 14.87
CA TYR A 804 -35.10 -7.89 14.16
C TYR A 804 -35.32 -7.27 12.76
N SER A 805 -34.44 -6.34 12.36
CA SER A 805 -34.39 -5.66 11.04
C SER A 805 -34.74 -6.51 9.81
N ARG A 806 -34.46 -7.83 9.81
CA ARG A 806 -34.83 -8.77 8.75
C ARG A 806 -36.34 -9.03 8.59
N LYS A 807 -37.10 -9.07 9.68
CA LYS A 807 -38.57 -9.24 9.69
C LYS A 807 -39.32 -7.89 9.66
N LEU A 808 -38.61 -6.78 9.73
CA LEU A 808 -39.18 -5.44 9.55
C LEU A 808 -39.40 -5.06 8.08
N MET A 809 -38.71 -5.78 7.21
CA MET A 809 -38.74 -5.61 5.77
C MET A 809 -39.57 -6.70 5.08
N THR A 810 -40.03 -7.72 5.81
CA THR A 810 -41.01 -8.69 5.30
C THR A 810 -42.32 -7.96 5.04
N GLY A 811 -42.68 -7.81 3.77
CA GLY A 811 -43.81 -6.98 3.30
C GLY A 811 -43.38 -5.74 2.52
N LEU A 812 -42.08 -5.50 2.30
CA LEU A 812 -41.67 -4.63 1.18
C LEU A 812 -42.11 -5.29 -0.12
N GLU A 813 -42.93 -4.57 -0.88
CA GLU A 813 -43.31 -4.99 -2.22
C GLU A 813 -42.06 -5.05 -3.11
N GLU A 814 -42.14 -5.86 -4.17
CA GLU A 814 -41.13 -5.81 -5.22
C GLU A 814 -41.05 -4.38 -5.79
N PRO A 815 -39.86 -3.89 -6.18
CA PRO A 815 -39.71 -2.54 -6.74
C PRO A 815 -40.66 -2.24 -7.90
N TRP A 816 -41.00 -3.25 -8.69
CA TRP A 816 -42.06 -3.22 -9.69
C TRP A 816 -42.63 -4.64 -9.91
N PRO A 817 -43.85 -4.78 -10.48
CA PRO A 817 -44.41 -6.09 -10.77
C PRO A 817 -43.52 -6.92 -11.72
N GLY A 818 -43.15 -8.13 -11.32
CA GLY A 818 -42.30 -9.01 -12.13
C GLY A 818 -40.80 -8.76 -11.98
N PHE A 819 -40.40 -7.92 -11.02
CA PHE A 819 -39.00 -7.55 -10.72
C PHE A 819 -38.05 -8.75 -10.77
N ARG A 820 -38.38 -9.82 -10.05
CA ARG A 820 -37.50 -10.99 -9.96
C ARG A 820 -37.22 -11.62 -11.33
N ASN A 821 -38.24 -11.73 -12.19
CA ASN A 821 -38.11 -12.32 -13.52
C ASN A 821 -37.29 -11.43 -14.46
N ASP A 822 -37.45 -10.11 -14.36
CA ASP A 822 -36.65 -9.15 -15.12
C ASP A 822 -35.18 -9.22 -14.71
N VAL A 823 -34.91 -9.30 -13.41
CA VAL A 823 -33.56 -9.48 -12.87
C VAL A 823 -32.95 -10.79 -13.36
N GLU A 824 -33.66 -11.92 -13.25
CA GLU A 824 -33.15 -13.20 -13.74
C GLU A 824 -32.86 -13.18 -15.24
N THR A 825 -33.75 -12.57 -16.02
CA THR A 825 -33.58 -12.40 -17.48
C THR A 825 -32.37 -11.53 -17.80
N SER A 826 -32.18 -10.42 -17.08
CA SER A 826 -31.02 -9.53 -17.26
C SER A 826 -29.72 -10.26 -16.92
N ILE A 827 -29.63 -10.89 -15.75
CA ILE A 827 -28.44 -11.62 -15.29
C ILE A 827 -28.02 -12.74 -16.26
N ARG A 828 -28.97 -13.46 -16.86
CA ARG A 828 -28.69 -14.50 -17.86
C ARG A 828 -28.07 -13.93 -19.15
N LYS A 829 -28.37 -12.68 -19.51
CA LYS A 829 -27.86 -12.01 -20.72
C LYS A 829 -26.50 -11.33 -20.52
N ILE A 830 -26.05 -11.13 -19.28
CA ILE A 830 -24.81 -10.42 -18.98
C ILE A 830 -23.60 -11.13 -19.58
N ILE A 831 -22.84 -10.39 -20.40
CA ILE A 831 -21.46 -10.74 -20.74
C ILE A 831 -20.53 -9.95 -19.81
N VAL A 832 -19.88 -10.66 -18.89
CA VAL A 832 -18.95 -10.05 -17.93
C VAL A 832 -17.76 -9.49 -18.70
N SER A 833 -17.55 -8.18 -18.56
CA SER A 833 -16.46 -7.45 -19.19
C SER A 833 -15.21 -7.52 -18.33
N HIS A 834 -14.08 -7.95 -18.88
CA HIS A 834 -12.80 -8.02 -18.20
C HIS A 834 -11.85 -7.04 -18.86
N LYS A 835 -11.21 -6.18 -18.06
CA LYS A 835 -10.23 -5.23 -18.57
C LYS A 835 -9.06 -5.98 -19.22
N PRO A 836 -8.79 -5.77 -20.51
CA PRO A 836 -7.62 -6.34 -21.18
C PRO A 836 -6.35 -5.67 -20.66
N ASP A 837 -5.31 -6.49 -20.45
CA ASP A 837 -3.97 -6.07 -20.00
C ASP A 837 -2.93 -6.60 -21.00
N HIS A 838 -3.01 -6.14 -22.26
CA HIS A 838 -2.23 -6.67 -23.39
C HIS A 838 -0.85 -6.01 -23.60
N GLY A 839 -0.32 -5.35 -22.56
CA GLY A 839 1.03 -4.80 -22.63
C GLY A 839 2.08 -5.91 -22.60
N PHE A 840 3.02 -5.91 -23.54
CA PHE A 840 4.19 -6.80 -23.47
C PHE A 840 5.19 -6.38 -22.40
N GLN A 841 4.97 -5.24 -21.70
CA GLN A 841 5.94 -4.64 -20.78
C GLN A 841 6.02 -5.30 -19.38
N GLY A 842 6.08 -6.64 -19.34
CA GLY A 842 6.17 -7.45 -18.12
C GLY A 842 7.58 -7.89 -17.75
N ALA A 843 7.67 -8.77 -16.75
CA ALA A 843 8.91 -9.47 -16.41
C ALA A 843 9.26 -10.48 -17.51
N MET A 844 10.49 -10.41 -18.01
CA MET A 844 10.94 -11.21 -19.16
C MET A 844 11.42 -12.60 -18.74
N HIS A 845 12.08 -12.68 -17.59
CA HIS A 845 12.71 -13.86 -17.03
C HIS A 845 12.95 -13.64 -15.54
N ASN A 846 13.13 -14.73 -14.80
CA ASN A 846 13.38 -14.67 -13.37
C ASN A 846 14.74 -14.02 -13.05
N ASP A 847 14.93 -13.60 -11.79
CA ASP A 847 16.15 -12.92 -11.37
C ASP A 847 17.37 -13.86 -11.22
N THR A 848 17.13 -15.16 -11.09
CA THR A 848 18.17 -16.17 -10.89
C THR A 848 18.99 -16.36 -12.15
N ALA A 849 20.27 -16.00 -12.09
CA ALA A 849 21.22 -16.30 -13.16
C ALA A 849 21.74 -17.74 -13.02
N PHE A 850 21.57 -18.52 -14.07
CA PHE A 850 22.04 -19.90 -14.16
C PHE A 850 23.34 -19.97 -14.97
N GLY A 851 24.31 -20.76 -14.49
CA GLY A 851 25.47 -21.16 -15.26
C GLY A 851 25.13 -22.29 -16.22
N ILE A 852 25.82 -22.33 -17.36
CA ILE A 852 25.68 -23.40 -18.36
C ILE A 852 26.94 -24.27 -18.30
N PRO A 853 26.83 -25.59 -18.07
CA PRO A 853 27.95 -26.52 -18.14
C PRO A 853 28.65 -26.47 -19.51
N LYS A 854 29.94 -26.82 -19.56
CA LYS A 854 30.69 -26.91 -20.82
C LYS A 854 30.42 -28.26 -21.50
N GLY A 855 30.64 -28.32 -22.81
CA GLY A 855 30.50 -29.56 -23.58
C GLY A 855 29.05 -29.97 -23.82
N ASP A 856 28.83 -31.27 -24.07
CA ASP A 856 27.52 -31.83 -24.42
C ASP A 856 26.51 -31.78 -23.29
N GLU A 857 26.96 -31.86 -22.04
CA GLU A 857 26.12 -31.75 -20.83
C GLU A 857 25.34 -30.43 -20.78
N GLY A 858 25.94 -29.36 -21.29
CA GLY A 858 25.31 -28.05 -21.35
C GLY A 858 24.38 -27.90 -22.55
N LYS A 859 24.33 -28.82 -23.53
CA LYS A 859 23.51 -28.62 -24.74
C LYS A 859 22.02 -28.85 -24.43
N PRO A 860 21.12 -28.06 -25.04
CA PRO A 860 19.69 -28.32 -24.92
C PRO A 860 19.28 -29.57 -25.68
N ASP A 861 18.30 -30.29 -25.13
CA ASP A 861 17.60 -31.38 -25.81
C ASP A 861 16.69 -30.86 -26.94
N LYS A 862 16.02 -31.77 -27.65
CA LYS A 862 15.06 -31.43 -28.73
C LYS A 862 13.89 -30.55 -28.26
N LYS A 863 13.62 -30.49 -26.96
CA LYS A 863 12.54 -29.68 -26.34
C LYS A 863 13.07 -28.35 -25.76
N GLY A 864 14.37 -28.07 -25.91
CA GLY A 864 15.02 -26.86 -25.40
C GLY A 864 15.35 -26.89 -23.90
N VAL A 865 15.29 -28.05 -23.25
CA VAL A 865 15.67 -28.25 -21.84
C VAL A 865 17.16 -28.56 -21.78
N ARG A 866 17.89 -27.93 -20.86
CA ARG A 866 19.33 -28.18 -20.65
C ARG A 866 19.67 -28.24 -19.17
N THR A 867 20.76 -28.92 -18.83
CA THR A 867 21.35 -28.86 -17.50
C THR A 867 21.86 -27.45 -17.23
N VAL A 868 21.50 -26.92 -16.06
CA VAL A 868 21.93 -25.61 -15.60
C VAL A 868 22.39 -25.67 -14.16
N VAL A 869 23.29 -24.75 -13.78
CA VAL A 869 23.94 -24.77 -12.47
C VAL A 869 23.69 -23.47 -11.71
N THR A 870 23.29 -23.57 -10.44
CA THR A 870 23.26 -22.43 -9.51
C THR A 870 24.10 -22.69 -8.27
N ARG A 871 24.39 -21.64 -7.49
CA ARG A 871 25.03 -21.80 -6.17
C ARG A 871 24.01 -21.53 -5.08
N LYS A 872 23.86 -22.47 -4.15
CA LYS A 872 22.95 -22.36 -3.01
C LYS A 872 23.71 -22.43 -1.69
N PRO A 873 23.37 -21.58 -0.70
CA PRO A 873 23.88 -21.74 0.66
C PRO A 873 23.43 -23.05 1.28
N LEU A 874 24.29 -23.61 2.14
CA LEU A 874 23.90 -24.71 3.03
C LEU A 874 23.07 -24.11 4.16
N ASP A 875 21.77 -23.94 3.92
CA ASP A 875 20.80 -23.42 4.89
C ASP A 875 19.41 -24.05 4.73
N SER A 876 18.53 -23.73 5.68
CA SER A 876 17.18 -24.29 5.79
C SER A 876 16.24 -23.92 4.64
N ASP A 877 16.54 -22.83 3.93
CA ASP A 877 15.70 -22.33 2.83
C ASP A 877 16.07 -23.00 1.51
N SER A 878 17.35 -23.36 1.36
CA SER A 878 17.88 -23.98 0.15
C SER A 878 17.79 -25.50 0.15
N PHE A 879 17.90 -26.14 1.32
CA PHE A 879 17.84 -27.60 1.49
C PHE A 879 16.74 -27.93 2.50
N LYS A 880 15.57 -28.35 1.98
CA LYS A 880 14.39 -28.62 2.80
C LYS A 880 14.34 -30.07 3.26
N SER A 881 14.97 -30.96 2.51
CA SER A 881 15.00 -32.40 2.79
C SER A 881 16.31 -33.04 2.31
N PRO A 882 16.69 -34.22 2.84
CA PRO A 882 17.87 -34.96 2.37
C PRO A 882 17.89 -35.21 0.86
N LYS A 883 16.71 -35.36 0.22
CA LYS A 883 16.60 -35.55 -1.24
C LYS A 883 17.19 -34.38 -2.05
N ASP A 884 17.27 -33.19 -1.46
CA ASP A 884 17.85 -32.02 -2.13
C ASP A 884 19.37 -32.13 -2.32
N LEU A 885 20.05 -32.99 -1.53
CA LEU A 885 21.50 -33.23 -1.64
C LEU A 885 21.87 -33.92 -2.95
N THR A 886 20.98 -34.75 -3.50
CA THR A 886 21.19 -35.48 -4.78
C THR A 886 21.47 -34.54 -5.95
N LYS A 887 21.05 -33.27 -5.86
CA LYS A 887 21.27 -32.26 -6.89
C LYS A 887 22.64 -31.57 -6.78
N ILE A 888 23.42 -31.85 -5.74
CA ILE A 888 24.76 -31.30 -5.58
C ILE A 888 25.65 -31.88 -6.67
N ARG A 889 26.27 -30.98 -7.44
CA ARG A 889 27.12 -31.34 -8.58
C ARG A 889 28.43 -32.02 -8.19
N ASP A 890 28.99 -31.65 -7.04
CA ASP A 890 30.28 -32.14 -6.60
C ASP A 890 30.07 -33.41 -5.77
N ASP A 891 30.47 -34.56 -6.32
CA ASP A 891 30.21 -35.87 -5.71
C ASP A 891 30.89 -36.03 -4.35
N ILE A 892 32.09 -35.47 -4.17
CA ILE A 892 32.83 -35.56 -2.90
C ILE A 892 32.09 -34.79 -1.81
N ILE A 893 31.70 -33.55 -2.11
CA ILE A 893 30.94 -32.74 -1.17
C ILE A 893 29.56 -33.37 -0.91
N ARG A 894 28.89 -33.88 -1.94
CA ARG A 894 27.58 -34.53 -1.81
C ARG A 894 27.65 -35.72 -0.87
N ASN A 895 28.56 -36.67 -1.12
CA ASN A 895 28.67 -37.89 -0.34
C ASN A 895 28.98 -37.57 1.12
N HIS A 896 29.92 -36.66 1.39
CA HIS A 896 30.24 -36.24 2.76
C HIS A 896 29.02 -35.63 3.47
N LEU A 897 28.25 -34.75 2.80
CA LEU A 897 27.05 -34.18 3.40
C LEU A 897 25.94 -35.22 3.58
N GLU A 898 25.82 -36.21 2.71
CA GLU A 898 24.87 -37.32 2.84
C GLU A 898 25.21 -38.24 4.01
N GLU A 899 26.49 -38.54 4.22
CA GLU A 899 27.00 -39.33 5.36
C GLU A 899 26.74 -38.60 6.69
N GLU A 900 27.16 -37.34 6.80
CA GLU A 900 27.01 -36.53 8.02
C GLU A 900 25.56 -36.21 8.37
N THR A 901 24.64 -36.33 7.41
CA THR A 901 23.20 -36.08 7.63
C THR A 901 22.34 -37.33 7.55
N PHE A 902 22.96 -38.50 7.49
CA PHE A 902 22.27 -39.78 7.33
C PHE A 902 21.27 -40.04 8.47
N GLY A 903 20.05 -40.45 8.11
CA GLY A 903 18.97 -40.74 9.06
C GLY A 903 18.31 -39.50 9.71
N LEU A 904 18.82 -38.29 9.45
CA LEU A 904 18.27 -37.06 10.03
C LEU A 904 17.14 -36.46 9.16
N SER A 905 16.23 -35.74 9.81
CA SER A 905 15.15 -35.01 9.13
C SER A 905 14.82 -33.70 9.84
N GLY A 906 13.91 -32.90 9.27
CA GLY A 906 13.36 -31.73 9.95
C GLY A 906 14.41 -30.69 10.35
N ALA A 907 14.47 -30.33 11.63
CA ALA A 907 15.41 -29.35 12.18
C ALA A 907 16.83 -29.93 12.33
N ASP A 908 16.94 -31.21 12.71
CA ASP A 908 18.21 -31.86 12.99
C ASP A 908 19.05 -32.02 11.71
N PHE A 909 18.40 -32.42 10.61
CA PHE A 909 19.02 -32.43 9.28
C PHE A 909 19.62 -31.05 8.93
N LYS A 910 18.86 -29.98 9.16
CA LYS A 910 19.27 -28.62 8.80
C LYS A 910 20.47 -28.15 9.62
N LEU A 911 20.49 -28.47 10.91
CA LEU A 911 21.59 -28.12 11.80
C LEU A 911 22.86 -28.89 11.42
N ALA A 912 22.75 -30.20 11.25
CA ALA A 912 23.85 -31.08 10.86
C ALA A 912 24.45 -30.66 9.51
N LEU A 913 23.61 -30.35 8.51
CA LEU A 913 24.06 -29.88 7.20
C LEU A 913 24.95 -28.62 7.28
N VAL A 914 24.55 -27.64 8.10
CA VAL A 914 25.30 -26.41 8.30
C VAL A 914 26.61 -26.67 9.04
N GLN A 915 26.59 -27.57 10.03
CA GLN A 915 27.77 -27.93 10.82
C GLN A 915 28.79 -28.72 9.99
N ALA A 916 28.33 -29.74 9.25
CA ALA A 916 29.16 -30.54 8.34
C ALA A 916 29.89 -29.62 7.35
N GLY A 917 29.16 -28.73 6.66
CA GLY A 917 29.77 -27.76 5.76
C GLY A 917 30.82 -26.86 6.43
N LYS A 918 30.59 -26.42 7.67
CA LYS A 918 31.56 -25.61 8.43
C LYS A 918 32.80 -26.40 8.88
N ALA A 919 32.66 -27.70 9.13
CA ALA A 919 33.73 -28.58 9.58
C ALA A 919 34.70 -28.99 8.45
N MET A 920 34.25 -28.92 7.19
CA MET A 920 35.11 -29.17 6.03
C MET A 920 36.32 -28.21 5.99
N THR A 921 37.43 -28.65 5.39
CA THR A 921 38.63 -27.82 5.21
C THR A 921 38.97 -27.67 3.72
N PRO A 922 38.82 -26.45 3.14
CA PRO A 922 38.27 -25.24 3.75
C PRO A 922 36.75 -25.34 3.98
N PRO A 923 36.18 -24.52 4.90
CA PRO A 923 34.75 -24.55 5.19
C PRO A 923 33.90 -24.27 3.95
N VAL A 924 32.89 -25.11 3.74
CA VAL A 924 31.92 -25.02 2.65
C VAL A 924 30.64 -24.37 3.16
N TYR A 925 30.34 -23.18 2.64
CA TYR A 925 29.09 -22.46 2.97
C TYR A 925 28.05 -22.52 1.86
N LYS A 926 28.47 -22.83 0.64
CA LYS A 926 27.61 -22.87 -0.55
C LYS A 926 28.08 -23.97 -1.49
N VAL A 927 27.14 -24.69 -2.08
CA VAL A 927 27.41 -25.77 -3.05
C VAL A 927 26.78 -25.44 -4.40
N ARG A 928 27.30 -26.06 -5.46
CA ARG A 928 26.71 -25.98 -6.81
C ARG A 928 25.61 -27.02 -6.93
N ILE A 929 24.45 -26.59 -7.40
CA ILE A 929 23.28 -27.44 -7.61
C ILE A 929 22.95 -27.48 -9.11
N GLU A 930 22.60 -28.66 -9.59
CA GLU A 930 22.12 -28.90 -10.96
C GLU A 930 20.59 -28.95 -11.02
N ASP A 931 20.04 -28.30 -12.04
CA ASP A 931 18.63 -28.39 -12.40
C ASP A 931 18.50 -28.57 -13.92
N ASN A 932 17.44 -29.23 -14.37
CA ASN A 932 17.12 -29.38 -15.80
C ASN A 932 15.98 -28.43 -16.17
N LEU A 933 16.31 -27.34 -16.88
CA LEU A 933 15.38 -26.24 -17.13
C LEU A 933 15.39 -25.79 -18.59
N ARG A 934 14.23 -25.34 -19.08
CA ARG A 934 14.13 -24.53 -20.30
C ARG A 934 14.48 -23.09 -19.97
N VAL A 935 15.55 -22.58 -20.57
CA VAL A 935 16.15 -21.28 -20.24
C VAL A 935 16.47 -20.45 -21.48
N ILE A 936 16.59 -19.15 -21.28
CA ILE A 936 16.98 -18.14 -22.28
C ILE A 936 18.48 -17.90 -22.11
N PRO A 937 19.34 -18.33 -23.07
CA PRO A 937 20.77 -18.12 -22.99
C PRO A 937 21.12 -16.66 -23.33
N PHE A 938 22.08 -16.11 -22.59
CA PHE A 938 22.67 -14.81 -22.85
C PHE A 938 24.07 -15.00 -23.42
N LYS A 939 24.32 -14.31 -24.52
CA LYS A 939 25.58 -14.33 -25.25
C LYS A 939 26.41 -13.09 -24.92
N ASP A 940 27.72 -13.27 -24.85
CA ASP A 940 28.66 -12.16 -24.79
C ASP A 940 28.87 -11.53 -26.19
N LYS A 941 29.83 -10.60 -26.30
CA LYS A 941 30.13 -9.92 -27.56
C LYS A 941 30.68 -10.85 -28.65
N SER A 942 31.28 -11.98 -28.30
CA SER A 942 31.77 -12.96 -29.28
C SER A 942 30.72 -14.01 -29.64
N GLY A 943 29.50 -13.88 -29.12
CA GLY A 943 28.40 -14.80 -29.38
C GLY A 943 28.39 -16.04 -28.49
N LYS A 944 29.31 -16.13 -27.51
CA LYS A 944 29.42 -17.27 -26.61
C LYS A 944 28.42 -17.16 -25.47
N GLU A 945 27.69 -18.25 -25.21
CA GLU A 945 26.77 -18.34 -24.08
C GLU A 945 27.55 -18.36 -22.76
N TYR A 946 27.19 -17.48 -21.82
CA TYR A 946 27.90 -17.39 -20.54
C TYR A 946 26.99 -17.50 -19.30
N LYS A 947 25.68 -17.37 -19.50
CA LYS A 947 24.64 -17.60 -18.47
C LYS A 947 23.28 -17.75 -19.12
N ALA A 948 22.30 -18.22 -18.36
CA ALA A 948 20.92 -18.30 -18.78
C ALA A 948 19.95 -17.86 -17.68
N TYR A 949 18.70 -17.60 -18.07
CA TYR A 949 17.60 -17.26 -17.18
C TYR A 949 16.35 -18.04 -17.55
N GLN A 950 15.50 -18.37 -16.58
CA GLN A 950 14.23 -19.02 -16.88
C GLN A 950 13.20 -17.96 -17.30
N GLY A 951 12.47 -18.19 -18.39
CA GLY A 951 11.42 -17.26 -18.83
C GLY A 951 10.27 -17.15 -17.82
N ASP A 952 9.70 -15.94 -17.68
CA ASP A 952 8.70 -15.65 -16.64
C ASP A 952 7.25 -15.79 -17.10
N SER A 953 6.96 -15.53 -18.38
CA SER A 953 5.59 -15.48 -18.88
C SER A 953 5.49 -15.58 -20.40
N ASN A 954 4.30 -15.95 -20.87
CA ASN A 954 3.90 -15.94 -22.28
C ASN A 954 3.09 -14.68 -22.57
N TYR A 955 3.37 -14.03 -23.70
CA TYR A 955 2.70 -12.80 -24.13
C TYR A 955 1.44 -13.12 -24.94
N CYS A 956 1.58 -13.88 -26.02
CA CYS A 956 0.46 -14.30 -26.86
C CYS A 956 0.66 -15.72 -27.41
N TYR A 957 -0.42 -16.28 -27.94
CA TYR A 957 -0.46 -17.50 -28.72
C TYR A 957 -0.99 -17.13 -30.11
N ASP A 958 -0.13 -17.20 -31.10
CA ASP A 958 -0.51 -16.94 -32.49
C ASP A 958 -1.04 -18.23 -33.09
N ILE A 959 -2.24 -18.16 -33.67
CA ILE A 959 -2.87 -19.25 -34.40
C ILE A 959 -2.73 -18.96 -35.88
N TRP A 960 -2.10 -19.88 -36.60
CA TRP A 960 -1.80 -19.78 -38.01
C TRP A 960 -2.67 -20.77 -38.80
N ARG A 961 -3.00 -20.43 -40.04
CA ARG A 961 -3.58 -21.38 -41.01
C ARG A 961 -2.48 -21.85 -41.95
N THR A 962 -2.27 -23.15 -42.00
CA THR A 962 -1.37 -23.78 -42.97
C THR A 962 -2.02 -23.82 -44.36
N ASP A 963 -1.22 -24.09 -45.39
CA ASP A 963 -1.68 -24.22 -46.78
C ASP A 963 -2.76 -25.30 -46.94
N LYS A 964 -2.71 -26.34 -46.10
CA LYS A 964 -3.74 -27.41 -46.03
C LYS A 964 -5.01 -27.00 -45.26
N GLY A 965 -5.11 -25.74 -44.85
CA GLY A 965 -6.27 -25.20 -44.14
C GLY A 965 -6.35 -25.55 -42.65
N LYS A 966 -5.36 -26.23 -42.07
CA LYS A 966 -5.35 -26.63 -40.66
C LYS A 966 -4.85 -25.50 -39.76
N TRP A 967 -5.45 -25.36 -38.58
CA TRP A 967 -4.96 -24.43 -37.57
C TRP A 967 -3.80 -25.05 -36.78
N THR A 968 -2.68 -24.35 -36.78
CA THR A 968 -1.51 -24.58 -35.94
C THR A 968 -1.32 -23.35 -35.05
N GLY A 969 -0.34 -23.38 -34.15
CA GLY A 969 0.01 -22.15 -33.47
C GLY A 969 1.37 -22.18 -32.82
N GLU A 970 1.80 -21.00 -32.41
CA GLU A 970 3.08 -20.74 -31.75
C GLU A 970 2.86 -19.88 -30.50
N VAL A 971 3.49 -20.28 -29.39
CA VAL A 971 3.53 -19.45 -28.18
C VAL A 971 4.69 -18.46 -28.25
N ILE A 972 4.37 -17.17 -28.20
CA ILE A 972 5.36 -16.10 -28.09
C ILE A 972 5.56 -15.76 -26.62
N SER A 973 6.75 -16.06 -26.09
CA SER A 973 7.13 -15.65 -24.73
C SER A 973 7.23 -14.12 -24.61
N THR A 974 7.06 -13.59 -23.40
CA THR A 974 7.25 -12.15 -23.14
C THR A 974 8.65 -11.67 -23.55
N TYR A 975 9.69 -12.48 -23.34
CA TYR A 975 11.03 -12.17 -23.81
C TYR A 975 11.11 -12.05 -25.34
N GLN A 976 10.53 -13.01 -26.09
CA GLN A 976 10.48 -12.94 -27.56
C GLN A 976 9.71 -11.71 -28.04
N ALA A 977 8.56 -11.40 -27.43
CA ALA A 977 7.78 -10.20 -27.75
C ALA A 977 8.60 -8.91 -27.60
N TYR A 978 9.44 -8.80 -26.56
CA TYR A 978 10.38 -7.67 -26.42
C TYR A 978 11.46 -7.65 -27.50
N GLN A 979 12.00 -8.81 -27.91
CA GLN A 979 13.00 -8.88 -28.99
C GLN A 979 12.39 -8.44 -30.33
N LEU A 980 11.17 -8.89 -30.62
CA LEU A 980 10.42 -8.50 -31.82
C LEU A 980 10.12 -6.99 -31.79
N ALA A 981 9.56 -6.47 -30.69
CA ALA A 981 9.26 -5.04 -30.50
C ALA A 981 10.48 -4.12 -30.65
N ARG A 982 11.67 -4.63 -30.34
CA ARG A 982 12.92 -3.87 -30.48
C ARG A 982 13.39 -3.77 -31.92
N LYS A 983 13.10 -4.78 -32.74
CA LYS A 983 13.41 -4.80 -34.18
C LYS A 983 12.37 -4.03 -34.99
N ASP A 984 11.11 -4.21 -34.63
CA ASP A 984 9.94 -3.63 -35.30
C ASP A 984 8.89 -3.35 -34.23
N LYS A 985 8.53 -2.07 -34.02
CA LYS A 985 7.56 -1.66 -33.00
C LYS A 985 6.15 -2.18 -33.31
N ASP A 986 5.87 -2.42 -34.58
CA ASP A 986 4.56 -2.81 -35.11
C ASP A 986 4.52 -4.29 -35.49
N TRP A 987 5.50 -5.08 -35.02
CA TRP A 987 5.54 -6.54 -35.26
C TRP A 987 4.22 -7.26 -34.91
N TRP A 988 3.48 -6.72 -33.94
CA TRP A 988 2.22 -7.25 -33.47
C TRP A 988 1.05 -7.01 -34.45
N GLN A 989 1.26 -6.25 -35.53
CA GLN A 989 0.30 -6.03 -36.62
C GLN A 989 0.55 -6.98 -37.81
N ARG A 990 1.62 -7.79 -37.77
CA ARG A 990 1.95 -8.72 -38.86
C ARG A 990 0.86 -9.78 -38.98
N LEU A 991 0.32 -9.92 -40.20
CA LEU A 991 -0.72 -10.89 -40.55
C LEU A 991 -0.16 -12.16 -41.19
N GLU A 992 1.14 -12.20 -41.47
CA GLU A 992 1.83 -13.33 -42.10
C GLU A 992 2.99 -13.81 -41.22
N GLY A 993 3.12 -15.13 -41.11
CA GLY A 993 4.20 -15.82 -40.41
C GLY A 993 5.48 -15.87 -41.25
N GLN A 994 6.56 -16.40 -40.67
CA GLN A 994 7.86 -16.49 -41.37
C GLN A 994 7.81 -17.40 -42.61
N ASP A 995 6.91 -18.37 -42.62
CA ASP A 995 6.73 -19.33 -43.72
C ASP A 995 5.54 -18.95 -44.65
N GLY A 996 5.09 -17.68 -44.64
CA GLY A 996 3.95 -17.21 -45.44
C GLY A 996 2.57 -17.63 -44.91
N GLN A 997 2.51 -18.27 -43.74
CA GLN A 997 1.24 -18.69 -43.13
C GLN A 997 0.38 -17.49 -42.71
N GLN A 998 -0.91 -17.54 -42.99
CA GLN A 998 -1.83 -16.46 -42.62
C GLN A 998 -2.22 -16.55 -41.14
N LEU A 999 -2.08 -15.45 -40.40
CA LEU A 999 -2.54 -15.31 -39.02
C LEU A 999 -4.08 -15.40 -38.98
N ARG A 1000 -4.59 -16.28 -38.12
CA ARG A 1000 -6.03 -16.42 -37.87
C ARG A 1000 -6.45 -15.68 -36.61
N MET A 1001 -5.70 -15.84 -35.54
CA MET A 1001 -5.95 -15.20 -34.25
C MET A 1001 -4.65 -14.98 -33.50
N ARG A 1002 -4.53 -13.87 -32.79
CA ARG A 1002 -3.49 -13.65 -31.78
C ARG A 1002 -4.14 -13.62 -30.41
N LEU A 1003 -3.99 -14.70 -29.66
CA LEU A 1003 -4.67 -14.88 -28.38
C LEU A 1003 -3.79 -14.43 -27.22
N ARG A 1004 -4.36 -13.67 -26.30
CA ARG A 1004 -3.74 -13.22 -25.05
C ARG A 1004 -4.62 -13.61 -23.86
N LYS A 1005 -4.06 -13.52 -22.66
CA LYS A 1005 -4.83 -13.76 -21.44
C LYS A 1005 -5.93 -12.70 -21.34
N LYS A 1006 -7.13 -13.13 -20.95
CA LYS A 1006 -8.38 -12.37 -20.88
C LYS A 1006 -9.04 -12.02 -22.22
N ASP A 1007 -8.48 -12.48 -23.34
CA ASP A 1007 -9.23 -12.43 -24.61
C ASP A 1007 -10.43 -13.37 -24.55
N TYR A 1008 -11.44 -13.05 -25.37
CA TYR A 1008 -12.68 -13.80 -25.46
C TYR A 1008 -12.77 -14.52 -26.79
N LEU A 1009 -13.31 -15.73 -26.74
CA LEU A 1009 -13.69 -16.50 -27.90
C LEU A 1009 -15.16 -16.90 -27.80
N GLN A 1010 -15.86 -16.90 -28.92
CA GLN A 1010 -17.10 -17.65 -29.07
C GLN A 1010 -16.73 -19.02 -29.64
N ILE A 1011 -17.17 -20.10 -29.01
CA ILE A 1011 -16.92 -21.49 -29.44
C ILE A 1011 -18.22 -22.29 -29.46
N GLU A 1012 -18.30 -23.29 -30.33
CA GLU A 1012 -19.30 -24.36 -30.25
C GLU A 1012 -18.76 -25.46 -29.31
N HIS A 1013 -19.43 -25.66 -28.18
CA HIS A 1013 -19.07 -26.67 -27.20
C HIS A 1013 -20.31 -27.41 -26.70
N GLN A 1014 -20.30 -28.75 -26.79
CA GLN A 1014 -21.45 -29.61 -26.43
C GLN A 1014 -22.77 -29.17 -27.11
N GLY A 1015 -22.70 -28.80 -28.40
CA GLY A 1015 -23.88 -28.38 -29.17
C GLY A 1015 -24.40 -26.96 -28.89
N THR A 1016 -23.74 -26.19 -28.02
CA THR A 1016 -24.14 -24.81 -27.68
C THR A 1016 -23.03 -23.81 -28.00
N ALA A 1017 -23.41 -22.62 -28.47
CA ALA A 1017 -22.48 -21.51 -28.64
C ALA A 1017 -22.21 -20.86 -27.27
N LYS A 1018 -20.94 -20.83 -26.86
CA LYS A 1018 -20.50 -20.27 -25.57
C LYS A 1018 -19.47 -19.17 -25.78
N ILE A 1019 -19.54 -18.11 -24.97
CA ILE A 1019 -18.48 -17.10 -24.87
C ILE A 1019 -17.57 -17.50 -23.72
N VAL A 1020 -16.30 -17.76 -24.04
CA VAL A 1020 -15.28 -18.19 -23.10
C VAL A 1020 -14.14 -17.18 -23.04
N GLN A 1021 -13.45 -17.13 -21.91
CA GLN A 1021 -12.28 -16.31 -21.69
C GLN A 1021 -11.02 -17.17 -21.57
N ILE A 1022 -9.91 -16.66 -22.09
CA ILE A 1022 -8.59 -17.30 -22.01
C ILE A 1022 -7.90 -16.97 -20.68
N TYR A 1023 -7.60 -18.00 -19.88
CA TYR A 1023 -6.91 -17.82 -18.59
C TYR A 1023 -5.42 -18.12 -18.66
N LYS A 1024 -5.06 -19.20 -19.35
CA LYS A 1024 -3.68 -19.69 -19.43
C LYS A 1024 -3.46 -20.45 -20.72
N PHE A 1025 -2.28 -20.31 -21.30
CA PHE A 1025 -1.86 -21.12 -22.43
C PHE A 1025 -0.38 -21.50 -22.36
N SER A 1026 -0.08 -22.64 -22.98
CA SER A 1026 1.23 -23.19 -23.24
C SER A 1026 1.21 -23.91 -24.59
N GLU A 1027 2.34 -24.41 -25.05
CA GLU A 1027 2.41 -25.11 -26.33
C GLU A 1027 1.37 -26.24 -26.42
N GLY A 1028 0.54 -26.20 -27.46
CA GLY A 1028 -0.56 -27.13 -27.73
C GLY A 1028 -1.75 -27.08 -26.77
N LYS A 1029 -1.79 -26.15 -25.80
CA LYS A 1029 -2.84 -26.11 -24.76
C LYS A 1029 -3.32 -24.70 -24.46
N ILE A 1030 -4.61 -24.45 -24.68
CA ILE A 1030 -5.31 -23.20 -24.36
C ILE A 1030 -6.40 -23.53 -23.33
N ASN A 1031 -6.25 -22.98 -22.13
CA ASN A 1031 -7.18 -23.18 -21.01
C ASN A 1031 -8.15 -22.01 -20.97
N MET A 1032 -9.43 -22.33 -21.11
CA MET A 1032 -10.53 -21.37 -21.14
C MET A 1032 -11.56 -21.72 -20.07
N SER A 1033 -12.40 -20.76 -19.72
CA SER A 1033 -13.62 -21.01 -18.98
C SER A 1033 -14.68 -19.97 -19.34
N GLU A 1034 -15.93 -20.18 -18.92
CA GLU A 1034 -16.99 -19.21 -19.21
C GLU A 1034 -16.66 -17.86 -18.55
N HIS A 1035 -16.99 -16.77 -19.24
CA HIS A 1035 -16.52 -15.42 -18.86
C HIS A 1035 -16.95 -14.94 -17.46
N HIS A 1036 -18.00 -15.55 -16.91
CA HIS A 1036 -18.59 -15.17 -15.63
C HIS A 1036 -17.95 -15.89 -14.43
N GLU A 1037 -17.15 -16.93 -14.62
CA GLU A 1037 -16.57 -17.68 -13.51
C GLU A 1037 -15.42 -16.93 -12.81
N ALA A 1038 -15.45 -16.87 -11.48
CA ALA A 1038 -14.45 -16.19 -10.66
C ALA A 1038 -13.34 -17.12 -10.11
N ASN A 1039 -13.59 -18.42 -9.99
CA ASN A 1039 -12.65 -19.40 -9.42
C ASN A 1039 -11.77 -20.11 -10.47
N ALA A 1040 -11.93 -19.79 -11.75
CA ALA A 1040 -11.26 -20.47 -12.86
C ALA A 1040 -9.73 -20.52 -12.70
N SER A 1041 -9.09 -19.43 -12.23
CA SER A 1041 -7.64 -19.43 -12.01
C SER A 1041 -7.17 -20.40 -10.92
N ALA A 1042 -7.99 -20.71 -9.91
CA ALA A 1042 -7.67 -21.70 -8.89
C ALA A 1042 -7.77 -23.10 -9.49
N ARG A 1043 -8.90 -23.39 -10.16
CA ARG A 1043 -9.13 -24.67 -10.83
C ARG A 1043 -8.09 -24.99 -11.92
N VAL A 1044 -7.57 -23.98 -12.65
CA VAL A 1044 -6.43 -24.20 -13.59
C VAL A 1044 -5.17 -24.69 -12.86
N LYS A 1045 -4.91 -24.23 -11.62
CA LYS A 1045 -3.73 -24.65 -10.85
C LYS A 1045 -3.90 -26.06 -10.31
N ASP A 1046 -5.11 -26.40 -9.89
CA ASP A 1046 -5.46 -27.69 -9.31
C ASP A 1046 -5.73 -28.76 -10.40
N LYS A 1047 -5.75 -28.34 -11.67
CA LYS A 1047 -5.98 -29.15 -12.89
C LYS A 1047 -7.43 -29.62 -13.07
N ASP A 1048 -8.37 -28.89 -12.45
CA ASP A 1048 -9.81 -29.19 -12.41
C ASP A 1048 -10.62 -28.55 -13.56
N LEU A 1049 -9.96 -28.03 -14.60
CA LEU A 1049 -10.62 -27.50 -15.81
C LEU A 1049 -10.35 -28.33 -17.09
N PRO A 1050 -10.50 -29.66 -17.09
CA PRO A 1050 -10.26 -30.46 -18.28
C PRO A 1050 -11.29 -30.22 -19.39
N ALA A 1051 -12.49 -29.72 -19.07
CA ALA A 1051 -13.63 -29.66 -19.99
C ALA A 1051 -13.50 -28.61 -21.12
N ILE A 1052 -12.77 -27.51 -20.94
CA ILE A 1052 -12.61 -26.44 -21.95
C ILE A 1052 -11.12 -26.15 -22.23
N GLN A 1053 -10.31 -27.21 -22.26
CA GLN A 1053 -8.92 -27.15 -22.71
C GLN A 1053 -8.84 -27.57 -24.18
N MET A 1054 -8.37 -26.69 -25.06
CA MET A 1054 -8.29 -26.95 -26.51
C MET A 1054 -6.89 -26.72 -27.06
N ALA A 1055 -6.54 -27.47 -28.11
CA ALA A 1055 -5.42 -27.17 -29.00
C ALA A 1055 -5.91 -26.30 -30.19
N PRO A 1056 -5.01 -25.65 -30.97
CA PRO A 1056 -5.42 -24.85 -32.13
C PRO A 1056 -6.33 -25.58 -33.12
N SER A 1057 -6.07 -26.86 -33.40
CA SER A 1057 -6.94 -27.67 -34.28
C SER A 1057 -8.31 -27.97 -33.65
N SER A 1058 -8.38 -28.11 -32.32
CA SER A 1058 -9.65 -28.30 -31.62
C SER A 1058 -10.49 -27.02 -31.61
N LEU A 1059 -9.86 -25.85 -31.51
CA LEU A 1059 -10.54 -24.55 -31.67
C LEU A 1059 -11.14 -24.39 -33.07
N GLN A 1060 -10.44 -24.86 -34.10
CA GLN A 1060 -10.96 -24.87 -35.47
C GLN A 1060 -12.25 -25.72 -35.57
N ASN A 1061 -12.23 -26.93 -35.00
CA ASN A 1061 -13.40 -27.81 -34.97
C ASN A 1061 -14.56 -27.21 -34.17
N ALA A 1062 -14.26 -26.47 -33.12
CA ALA A 1062 -15.24 -25.73 -32.32
C ALA A 1062 -15.69 -24.41 -32.98
N LYS A 1063 -15.34 -24.16 -34.25
CA LYS A 1063 -15.65 -22.94 -35.02
C LYS A 1063 -15.37 -21.65 -34.24
N ALA A 1064 -14.24 -21.62 -33.54
CA ALA A 1064 -13.90 -20.50 -32.67
C ALA A 1064 -13.88 -19.17 -33.43
N LYS A 1065 -14.46 -18.12 -32.83
CA LYS A 1065 -14.46 -16.74 -33.32
C LYS A 1065 -13.94 -15.80 -32.24
N TYR A 1066 -13.21 -14.75 -32.62
CA TYR A 1066 -12.72 -13.77 -31.65
C TYR A 1066 -13.85 -12.85 -31.20
N VAL A 1067 -13.86 -12.45 -29.92
CA VAL A 1067 -14.89 -11.56 -29.38
C VAL A 1067 -14.23 -10.39 -28.66
N THR A 1068 -14.68 -9.18 -28.93
CA THR A 1068 -14.37 -8.00 -28.11
C THR A 1068 -15.57 -7.62 -27.27
N VAL A 1069 -15.36 -7.22 -26.02
CA VAL A 1069 -16.44 -6.80 -25.12
C VAL A 1069 -16.20 -5.34 -24.70
N SER A 1070 -17.22 -4.48 -24.84
CA SER A 1070 -17.14 -3.08 -24.39
C SER A 1070 -16.95 -2.98 -22.86
N PRO A 1071 -16.58 -1.82 -22.30
CA PRO A 1071 -16.48 -1.63 -20.85
C PRO A 1071 -17.75 -2.02 -20.09
N SER A 1072 -18.93 -1.70 -20.63
CA SER A 1072 -20.21 -2.04 -20.00
C SER A 1072 -20.64 -3.50 -20.21
N GLY A 1073 -20.10 -4.22 -21.19
CA GLY A 1073 -20.41 -5.64 -21.41
C GLY A 1073 -21.01 -5.98 -22.77
N VAL A 1074 -20.96 -5.09 -23.76
CA VAL A 1074 -21.54 -5.37 -25.09
C VAL A 1074 -20.55 -6.17 -25.94
N PRO A 1075 -20.85 -7.42 -26.34
CA PRO A 1075 -19.96 -8.21 -27.17
C PRO A 1075 -20.06 -7.82 -28.65
N LYS A 1076 -18.93 -7.89 -29.36
CA LYS A 1076 -18.85 -7.83 -30.82
C LYS A 1076 -18.03 -9.03 -31.29
N VAL A 1077 -18.65 -9.88 -32.10
CA VAL A 1077 -18.04 -11.10 -32.65
C VAL A 1077 -17.32 -10.74 -33.95
N HIS A 1078 -16.06 -11.14 -34.05
CA HIS A 1078 -15.22 -10.92 -35.21
C HIS A 1078 -14.90 -12.25 -35.87
N GLN A 1079 -14.92 -12.26 -37.20
CA GLN A 1079 -14.61 -13.47 -37.95
C GLN A 1079 -13.12 -13.84 -37.82
N TYR A 1080 -12.23 -12.84 -37.83
CA TYR A 1080 -10.78 -12.96 -37.60
C TYR A 1080 -10.25 -11.72 -36.87
N MET A 1081 -9.12 -11.85 -36.18
CA MET A 1081 -8.40 -10.73 -35.57
C MET A 1081 -7.29 -10.31 -36.54
N THR A 1082 -7.62 -9.46 -37.51
CA THR A 1082 -6.66 -8.77 -38.39
C THR A 1082 -6.45 -7.35 -37.92
#